data_AF-A0A7X0E7P9-F1
#
_entry.id   AF-A0A7X0E7P9-F1
#
_cell.length_a   1.000
_cell.length_b   1.000
_cell.length_c   1.000
_cell.angle_alpha   90.00
_cell.angle_beta   90.00
_cell.angle_gamma   90.00
#
_symmetry.space_group_name_H-M   'P 1'
#
loop_
_entity.id
_entity.type
_entity.pdbx_description
1 polymer ?
#
loop_
_entity_poly.entity_id
_entity_poly.type
_entity_poly.pdbx_seq_one_letter_code
_entity_poly.pdbx_strand_id
1 'polypeptide(L)'
;MNAIKLSDFRTNSGPALALYGSIGSATSAGDPEDSSLCLAWKGLTSSKLYYSVLPWTTENHFSKADIASRPALCSTPNDIGQVWAWKNATGIGMSWSANGVTGIQSVPNHAHTVGSPVTLMVGEAIDPDSGSTNYNVFTLFWQGDAKSGGNGTSHELWFMSYADAPGWNSPTRIPGASPATSPAACLGPSSFNVYGTTLAWADRNGQIWICSGDSSGNADAPWSTPIPGPVSCTYDGPAICYFKGSLIVAWIAAGMSQIMYSVQSFTQDGELTWSDPAVLVNAISHDTPALSEHKGKLYVAWADAGDSSISYETFGSLSDLPQPTTNRAGVPMLISNTVVGHAYTGTLLIGAQADPVNCIIDTGSSSLAALKSKYNASADELLIPTALCQYDAYGPNGETGYWFGPVVETLVGFSAVPGVAAPLPVAGINVSVAIADDSTATHPVFAGADGILGLAYPSLNVAYDLTVYLTKEGKPPVTYPWPISSSQAPTTLSAFDSFISAAAAAQLPVPPCLTELSQDGLLPNKFALYVYRALENLRTSTPATDASNYGTLVLGGGEDFFVNEVGPFQTAQVVQDSFYFVNLLSVQVGNNPPIPFPLFSSENNQTSTALIDSGTSGIVLPATVFTEVLNQLQAEVPNYSEIVSPMLQAYNKYLDFSQWPPLTFVLAASDGSQISLNCYPPQYWQTDAEPQGVAQCMLQPVPGDNQPAILGLAFLTGYYTIFDRSISGFGVVKFAQKPLM
;
A
#
# COMPACT_ATOMS: atom_id res chain seq x y z
N MET A 1 13.69 7.68 21.69
CA MET A 1 14.38 6.91 22.75
C MET A 1 14.60 5.52 22.17
N ASN A 2 15.03 4.50 22.92
CA ASN A 2 15.09 3.14 22.38
C ASN A 2 13.87 2.35 22.87
N ALA A 3 13.23 1.61 21.96
CA ALA A 3 12.19 0.65 22.28
C ALA A 3 12.68 -0.34 23.35
N ILE A 4 11.80 -0.67 24.30
CA ILE A 4 12.04 -1.66 25.35
C ILE A 4 11.33 -2.95 24.95
N LYS A 5 12.10 -4.02 24.82
CA LYS A 5 11.63 -5.34 24.39
C LYS A 5 11.28 -6.23 25.57
N LEU A 6 10.04 -6.70 25.64
CA LEU A 6 9.54 -7.65 26.64
C LEU A 6 9.67 -9.08 26.07
N SER A 7 10.89 -9.61 26.09
CA SER A 7 11.26 -10.85 25.37
C SER A 7 10.47 -12.10 25.80
N ASP A 8 9.94 -12.08 27.02
CA ASP A 8 9.13 -13.18 27.57
C ASP A 8 7.67 -13.11 27.13
N PHE A 9 7.20 -11.98 26.62
CA PHE A 9 5.81 -11.79 26.20
C PHE A 9 5.71 -11.90 24.70
N ARG A 10 4.99 -12.92 24.21
CA ARG A 10 4.93 -13.24 22.78
C ARG A 10 3.51 -13.34 22.25
N THR A 11 3.28 -12.74 21.09
CA THR A 11 1.99 -12.70 20.41
C THR A 11 2.15 -12.51 18.91
N ASN A 12 1.21 -13.05 18.13
CA ASN A 12 1.07 -12.80 16.69
C ASN A 12 -0.12 -11.88 16.38
N SER A 13 -0.64 -11.19 17.40
CA SER A 13 -1.71 -10.21 17.26
C SER A 13 -1.32 -8.94 18.02
N GLY A 14 -1.89 -7.80 17.64
CA GLY A 14 -1.62 -6.54 18.31
C GLY A 14 -1.93 -6.62 19.82
N PRO A 15 -1.10 -6.03 20.70
CA PRO A 15 -1.41 -5.96 22.12
C PRO A 15 -2.54 -4.95 22.39
N ALA A 16 -2.96 -4.85 23.66
CA ALA A 16 -3.82 -3.77 24.16
C ALA A 16 -3.24 -3.15 25.44
N LEU A 17 -3.48 -1.85 25.61
CA LEU A 17 -3.06 -1.07 26.77
C LEU A 17 -4.26 -0.36 27.39
N ALA A 18 -4.38 -0.40 28.73
CA ALA A 18 -5.30 0.45 29.48
C ALA A 18 -4.87 0.56 30.95
N LEU A 19 -5.45 1.52 31.68
CA LEU A 19 -5.17 1.73 33.11
C LEU A 19 -5.69 0.56 33.99
N TYR A 20 -5.05 0.36 35.14
CA TYR A 20 -5.30 -0.69 36.15
C TYR A 20 -5.37 -0.04 37.53
N GLY A 21 -6.54 0.00 38.18
CA GLY A 21 -6.67 0.52 39.55
C GLY A 21 -6.23 -0.49 40.61
N SER A 22 -5.47 -0.05 41.63
CA SER A 22 -5.16 -0.87 42.80
C SER A 22 -6.33 -0.87 43.81
N ILE A 23 -6.61 -2.03 44.39
CA ILE A 23 -7.69 -2.23 45.36
C ILE A 23 -7.22 -1.69 46.71
N GLY A 24 -7.52 -0.42 47.03
CA GLY A 24 -7.17 0.07 48.37
C GLY A 24 -7.20 1.56 48.66
N SER A 25 -8.25 2.31 48.33
CA SER A 25 -8.87 3.24 49.30
C SER A 25 -10.16 3.84 48.74
N ALA A 26 -11.26 3.61 49.45
CA ALA A 26 -12.56 4.21 49.17
C ALA A 26 -12.56 5.69 49.62
N THR A 27 -11.83 6.54 48.92
CA THR A 27 -12.06 8.00 48.97
C THR A 27 -12.63 8.44 47.63
N SER A 28 -13.70 9.24 47.72
CA SER A 28 -14.45 9.82 46.59
C SER A 28 -13.54 10.28 45.45
N ALA A 29 -13.77 9.72 44.25
CA ALA A 29 -12.95 9.82 43.04
C ALA A 29 -11.56 9.16 43.21
N GLY A 30 -11.42 7.94 42.68
CA GLY A 30 -10.13 7.25 42.64
C GLY A 30 -9.06 8.16 42.04
N ASP A 31 -8.01 8.44 42.80
CA ASP A 31 -6.92 9.30 42.35
C ASP A 31 -6.21 8.59 41.17
N PRO A 32 -6.15 9.19 39.97
CA PRO A 32 -5.40 8.63 38.84
C PRO A 32 -3.93 8.33 39.18
N GLU A 33 -3.38 8.93 40.24
CA GLU A 33 -2.03 8.66 40.75
C GLU A 33 -1.83 7.19 41.25
N ASP A 34 -2.89 6.51 41.71
CA ASP A 34 -2.85 5.14 42.24
C ASP A 34 -3.11 4.05 41.18
N SER A 35 -3.28 4.45 39.92
CA SER A 35 -3.39 3.53 38.78
C SER A 35 -2.03 3.07 38.26
N SER A 36 -1.99 1.82 37.76
CA SER A 36 -0.89 1.18 37.03
C SER A 36 -1.29 0.94 35.56
N LEU A 37 -0.35 0.59 34.67
CA LEU A 37 -0.65 0.24 33.27
C LEU A 37 -0.81 -1.27 33.10
N CYS A 38 -1.89 -1.72 32.47
CA CYS A 38 -2.07 -3.11 32.09
C CYS A 38 -1.77 -3.30 30.59
N LEU A 39 -0.97 -4.31 30.30
CA LEU A 39 -0.69 -4.81 28.96
C LEU A 39 -1.41 -6.16 28.81
N ALA A 40 -2.17 -6.31 27.72
CA ALA A 40 -2.95 -7.52 27.42
C ALA A 40 -2.62 -8.05 26.02
N TRP A 41 -2.57 -9.36 25.86
CA TRP A 41 -2.29 -9.99 24.56
C TRP A 41 -2.85 -11.41 24.44
N LYS A 42 -2.91 -11.90 23.19
CA LYS A 42 -3.16 -13.29 22.87
C LYS A 42 -1.85 -14.07 22.87
N GLY A 43 -1.80 -15.22 23.54
CA GLY A 43 -0.60 -16.07 23.52
C GLY A 43 -0.22 -16.49 22.11
N LEU A 44 1.08 -16.52 21.80
CA LEU A 44 1.57 -16.93 20.48
C LEU A 44 1.13 -18.35 20.09
N THR A 45 1.21 -19.30 21.03
CA THR A 45 0.90 -20.72 20.80
C THR A 45 -0.39 -21.18 21.47
N SER A 46 -1.08 -20.29 22.19
CA SER A 46 -2.31 -20.62 22.92
C SER A 46 -3.42 -19.63 22.56
N SER A 47 -4.66 -20.10 22.61
CA SER A 47 -5.83 -19.22 22.52
C SER A 47 -6.04 -18.40 23.80
N LYS A 48 -5.14 -18.43 24.78
CA LYS A 48 -5.38 -17.79 26.07
C LYS A 48 -5.13 -16.28 26.00
N LEU A 49 -5.95 -15.56 26.76
CA LEU A 49 -5.75 -14.15 27.08
C LEU A 49 -4.74 -14.01 28.22
N TYR A 50 -3.63 -13.34 27.93
CA TYR A 50 -2.58 -13.00 28.89
C TYR A 50 -2.61 -11.53 29.24
N TYR A 51 -2.10 -11.22 30.42
CA TYR A 51 -1.88 -9.85 30.84
C TYR A 51 -0.74 -9.69 31.83
N SER A 52 -0.23 -8.47 31.91
CA SER A 52 0.76 -8.05 32.89
C SER A 52 0.51 -6.61 33.31
N VAL A 53 0.81 -6.28 34.56
CA VAL A 53 0.70 -4.92 35.11
C VAL A 53 2.09 -4.34 35.26
N LEU A 54 2.27 -3.06 34.90
CA LEU A 54 3.54 -2.34 34.97
C LEU A 54 4.16 -2.51 36.38
N PRO A 55 5.43 -2.94 36.53
CA PRO A 55 6.53 -2.90 35.57
C PRO A 55 6.64 -4.09 34.59
N TRP A 56 5.58 -4.87 34.38
CA TRP A 56 5.53 -5.92 33.35
C TRP A 56 6.54 -7.04 33.55
N THR A 57 6.67 -7.50 34.79
CA THR A 57 7.62 -8.56 35.18
C THR A 57 6.98 -9.94 35.31
N THR A 58 5.65 -10.02 35.30
CA THR A 58 4.91 -11.26 35.59
C THR A 58 3.82 -11.48 34.56
N GLU A 59 3.83 -12.64 33.93
CA GLU A 59 2.76 -13.08 33.04
C GLU A 59 1.60 -13.71 33.84
N ASN A 60 0.39 -13.19 33.65
CA ASN A 60 -0.84 -13.76 34.17
C ASN A 60 -1.75 -14.17 33.00
N HIS A 61 -2.65 -15.12 33.21
CA HIS A 61 -3.62 -15.53 32.17
C HIS A 61 -5.00 -15.83 32.75
N PHE A 62 -6.02 -15.63 31.92
CA PHE A 62 -7.39 -16.03 32.25
C PHE A 62 -7.65 -17.46 31.79
N SER A 63 -7.75 -18.40 32.74
CA SER A 63 -7.95 -19.83 32.43
C SER A 63 -9.22 -20.12 31.62
N LYS A 64 -10.26 -19.28 31.75
CA LYS A 64 -11.58 -19.43 31.10
C LYS A 64 -11.78 -18.60 29.82
N ALA A 65 -10.80 -17.83 29.37
CA ALA A 65 -10.93 -16.98 28.18
C ALA A 65 -10.07 -17.53 27.03
N ASP A 66 -10.73 -18.16 26.05
CA ASP A 66 -10.14 -18.46 24.75
C ASP A 66 -10.50 -17.35 23.74
N ILE A 67 -9.47 -16.76 23.13
CA ILE A 67 -9.55 -15.61 22.26
C ILE A 67 -8.94 -15.95 20.88
N ALA A 68 -9.60 -15.47 19.84
CA ALA A 68 -9.21 -15.68 18.45
C ALA A 68 -8.40 -14.50 17.89
N SER A 69 -8.61 -13.30 18.42
CA SER A 69 -8.00 -12.05 17.97
C SER A 69 -7.44 -11.23 19.14
N ARG A 70 -6.94 -10.02 18.84
CA ARG A 70 -6.51 -9.04 19.83
C ARG A 70 -7.62 -8.75 20.87
N PRO A 71 -7.29 -8.69 22.17
CA PRO A 71 -8.21 -8.24 23.19
C PRO A 71 -8.40 -6.72 23.16
N ALA A 72 -9.51 -6.24 23.69
CA ALA A 72 -9.73 -4.85 24.06
C ALA A 72 -9.90 -4.73 25.58
N LEU A 73 -9.38 -3.65 26.12
CA LEU A 73 -9.30 -3.40 27.56
C LEU A 73 -9.80 -1.99 27.85
N CYS A 74 -10.64 -1.82 28.87
CA CYS A 74 -10.91 -0.52 29.46
C CYS A 74 -10.87 -0.56 30.99
N SER A 75 -10.51 0.57 31.60
CA SER A 75 -10.39 0.76 33.04
C SER A 75 -11.69 1.25 33.66
N THR A 76 -11.96 0.87 34.91
CA THR A 76 -13.01 1.50 35.74
C THR A 76 -12.36 2.50 36.72
N PRO A 77 -12.92 3.71 36.93
CA PRO A 77 -12.50 4.64 37.99
C PRO A 77 -12.89 4.20 39.41
N ASN A 78 -13.79 3.22 39.51
CA ASN A 78 -14.39 2.75 40.77
C ASN A 78 -13.88 1.33 41.12
N ASP A 79 -14.21 0.80 42.30
CA ASP A 79 -13.79 -0.53 42.82
C ASP A 79 -14.25 -1.77 41.98
N ILE A 80 -14.60 -1.59 40.70
CA ILE A 80 -15.26 -2.56 39.80
C ILE A 80 -14.24 -3.25 38.88
N GLY A 81 -12.95 -2.88 38.94
CA GLY A 81 -11.84 -3.57 38.28
C GLY A 81 -11.72 -3.31 36.77
N GLN A 82 -11.32 -4.31 35.98
CA GLN A 82 -11.09 -4.15 34.52
C GLN A 82 -12.19 -4.83 33.69
N VAL A 83 -12.52 -4.22 32.55
CA VAL A 83 -13.40 -4.81 31.54
C VAL A 83 -12.61 -5.19 30.31
N TRP A 84 -12.85 -6.42 29.88
CA TRP A 84 -12.17 -7.08 28.79
C TRP A 84 -13.21 -7.44 27.74
N ALA A 85 -12.92 -7.12 26.49
CA ALA A 85 -13.69 -7.57 25.34
C ALA A 85 -12.76 -8.31 24.37
N TRP A 86 -13.24 -9.36 23.73
CA TRP A 86 -12.43 -10.12 22.77
C TRP A 86 -13.32 -10.85 21.77
N LYS A 87 -12.74 -11.29 20.65
CA LYS A 87 -13.40 -12.23 19.75
C LYS A 87 -13.07 -13.66 20.15
N ASN A 88 -14.07 -14.54 20.23
CA ASN A 88 -13.90 -15.99 20.34
C ASN A 88 -14.43 -16.70 19.08
N ALA A 89 -14.40 -18.02 19.03
CA ALA A 89 -14.84 -18.80 17.86
C ALA A 89 -16.34 -18.64 17.52
N THR A 90 -17.16 -18.15 18.47
CA THR A 90 -18.62 -18.03 18.35
C THR A 90 -19.13 -16.60 18.20
N GLY A 91 -18.25 -15.59 18.28
CA GLY A 91 -18.62 -14.17 18.24
C GLY A 91 -17.77 -13.32 19.19
N ILE A 92 -18.38 -12.27 19.77
CA ILE A 92 -17.72 -11.43 20.78
C ILE A 92 -17.96 -12.01 22.18
N GLY A 93 -16.88 -12.23 22.92
CA GLY A 93 -16.91 -12.47 24.35
C GLY A 93 -16.57 -11.20 25.12
N MET A 94 -17.20 -11.00 26.28
CA MET A 94 -16.78 -9.99 27.25
C MET A 94 -16.67 -10.62 28.63
N SER A 95 -15.78 -10.08 29.45
CA SER A 95 -15.73 -10.36 30.87
C SER A 95 -15.28 -9.11 31.59
N TRP A 96 -15.88 -8.87 32.74
CA TRP A 96 -15.38 -7.88 33.69
C TRP A 96 -14.97 -8.58 34.98
N SER A 97 -14.08 -7.96 35.74
CA SER A 97 -13.69 -8.45 37.07
C SER A 97 -14.02 -7.42 38.13
N ALA A 98 -15.24 -7.43 38.67
CA ALA A 98 -15.59 -6.62 39.84
C ALA A 98 -15.37 -7.46 41.10
N ASN A 99 -14.55 -6.98 42.06
CA ASN A 99 -14.47 -7.53 43.43
C ASN A 99 -14.51 -9.06 43.56
N GLY A 100 -13.57 -9.80 42.95
CA GLY A 100 -13.53 -11.27 43.10
C GLY A 100 -14.75 -12.02 42.54
N VAL A 101 -15.66 -11.34 41.83
CA VAL A 101 -16.72 -11.94 41.03
C VAL A 101 -16.08 -12.40 39.72
N THR A 102 -15.69 -13.67 39.68
CA THR A 102 -15.40 -14.37 38.43
C THR A 102 -16.72 -14.58 37.67
N GLY A 103 -16.99 -13.77 36.64
CA GLY A 103 -18.14 -13.96 35.75
C GLY A 103 -17.82 -13.50 34.34
N ILE A 104 -17.60 -14.45 33.42
CA ILE A 104 -17.70 -14.15 31.98
C ILE A 104 -19.18 -13.92 31.70
N GLN A 105 -19.53 -12.72 31.28
CA GLN A 105 -20.87 -12.43 30.79
C GLN A 105 -20.86 -12.56 29.28
N SER A 106 -21.65 -13.49 28.77
CA SER A 106 -21.86 -13.57 27.33
C SER A 106 -22.49 -12.26 26.86
N VAL A 107 -21.81 -11.55 25.97
CA VAL A 107 -22.46 -10.52 25.15
C VAL A 107 -23.64 -11.21 24.45
N PRO A 108 -24.82 -10.57 24.36
CA PRO A 108 -25.94 -11.11 23.62
C PRO A 108 -25.50 -11.57 22.23
N ASN A 109 -26.13 -12.62 21.70
CA ASN A 109 -25.83 -13.25 20.40
C ASN A 109 -26.13 -12.34 19.19
N HIS A 110 -26.04 -11.02 19.35
CA HIS A 110 -26.27 -10.01 18.33
C HIS A 110 -24.94 -9.41 17.82
N ALA A 111 -23.86 -9.47 18.60
CA ALA A 111 -22.59 -8.83 18.27
C ALA A 111 -21.64 -9.81 17.55
N HIS A 112 -21.78 -9.89 16.22
CA HIS A 112 -20.92 -10.73 15.37
C HIS A 112 -19.89 -9.86 14.66
N THR A 113 -18.61 -10.22 14.76
CA THR A 113 -17.48 -9.49 14.17
C THR A 113 -16.46 -10.45 13.57
N VAL A 114 -15.84 -10.06 12.46
CA VAL A 114 -14.62 -10.72 11.97
C VAL A 114 -13.35 -10.09 12.55
N GLY A 115 -13.39 -8.83 12.98
CA GLY A 115 -12.30 -8.12 13.63
C GLY A 115 -12.33 -8.16 15.17
N SER A 116 -11.41 -7.43 15.79
CA SER A 116 -11.38 -7.24 17.24
C SER A 116 -12.34 -6.12 17.64
N PRO A 117 -13.15 -6.29 18.70
CA PRO A 117 -13.98 -5.21 19.22
C PRO A 117 -13.14 -4.15 19.94
N VAL A 118 -13.74 -3.03 20.31
CA VAL A 118 -13.18 -2.08 21.28
C VAL A 118 -14.22 -1.78 22.37
N THR A 119 -13.75 -1.57 23.60
CA THR A 119 -14.61 -1.29 24.76
C THR A 119 -14.17 0.01 25.42
N LEU A 120 -15.13 0.81 25.87
CA LEU A 120 -14.91 2.01 26.67
C LEU A 120 -15.82 2.01 27.89
N MET A 121 -15.41 2.74 28.92
CA MET A 121 -16.34 3.18 29.95
C MET A 121 -16.69 4.64 29.66
N VAL A 122 -17.98 4.91 29.48
CA VAL A 122 -18.50 6.28 29.41
C VAL A 122 -19.19 6.54 30.74
N GLY A 123 -18.95 7.70 31.35
CA GLY A 123 -19.43 8.02 32.70
C GLY A 123 -20.96 8.07 32.84
N GLU A 124 -21.40 8.51 34.02
CA GLU A 124 -22.77 8.72 34.50
C GLU A 124 -23.91 8.55 33.46
N ALA A 125 -24.64 7.43 33.50
CA ALA A 125 -25.97 7.36 32.90
C ALA A 125 -27.03 7.62 33.96
N ILE A 126 -28.00 8.49 33.67
CA ILE A 126 -29.19 8.63 34.51
C ILE A 126 -30.11 7.46 34.17
N ASP A 127 -30.40 6.61 35.15
CA ASP A 127 -31.45 5.59 35.06
C ASP A 127 -32.78 6.31 34.73
N PRO A 128 -33.40 6.04 33.57
CA PRO A 128 -34.60 6.73 33.14
C PRO A 128 -35.82 6.41 34.00
N ASP A 129 -35.83 5.28 34.71
CA ASP A 129 -36.95 4.84 35.55
C ASP A 129 -36.80 5.33 37.01
N SER A 130 -35.57 5.46 37.51
CA SER A 130 -35.32 5.85 38.91
C SER A 130 -34.77 7.26 39.10
N GLY A 131 -34.29 7.93 38.04
CA GLY A 131 -33.59 9.20 38.12
C GLY A 131 -32.23 9.13 38.81
N SER A 132 -31.75 7.92 39.14
CA SER A 132 -30.46 7.68 39.78
C SER A 132 -29.33 7.67 38.77
N THR A 133 -28.21 8.34 39.06
CA THR A 133 -26.98 8.20 38.29
C THR A 133 -26.40 6.79 38.48
N ASN A 134 -26.46 5.96 37.45
CA ASN A 134 -25.68 4.75 37.30
C ASN A 134 -24.27 5.13 36.83
N TYR A 135 -23.27 4.85 37.68
CA TYR A 135 -21.90 5.32 37.50
C TYR A 135 -21.05 4.47 36.54
N ASN A 136 -21.61 3.44 35.89
CA ASN A 136 -20.80 2.46 35.15
C ASN A 136 -21.50 2.00 33.85
N VAL A 137 -21.44 2.83 32.80
CA VAL A 137 -21.85 2.39 31.46
C VAL A 137 -20.65 1.90 30.67
N PHE A 138 -20.66 0.62 30.30
CA PHE A 138 -19.69 0.05 29.38
C PHE A 138 -20.24 0.12 27.97
N THR A 139 -19.48 0.66 27.03
CA THR A 139 -19.86 0.69 25.62
C THR A 139 -18.92 -0.19 24.81
N LEU A 140 -19.51 -1.16 24.13
CA LEU A 140 -18.83 -2.05 23.19
C LEU A 140 -19.04 -1.51 21.77
N PHE A 141 -17.98 -1.48 20.98
CA PHE A 141 -18.02 -1.16 19.56
C PHE A 141 -17.44 -2.32 18.74
N TRP A 142 -18.06 -2.61 17.60
CA TRP A 142 -17.57 -3.65 16.69
C TRP A 142 -17.92 -3.36 15.24
N GLN A 143 -17.06 -3.84 14.36
CA GLN A 143 -17.35 -3.98 12.94
C GLN A 143 -18.08 -5.30 12.72
N GLY A 144 -19.19 -5.30 11.98
CA GLY A 144 -19.90 -6.54 11.62
C GLY A 144 -21.41 -6.41 11.68
N ASP A 145 -22.07 -7.46 12.16
CA ASP A 145 -23.53 -7.55 12.19
C ASP A 145 -24.08 -7.31 13.60
N ALA A 146 -25.32 -6.80 13.65
CA ALA A 146 -26.13 -6.67 14.86
C ALA A 146 -27.29 -7.70 14.95
N LYS A 147 -27.42 -8.60 13.97
CA LYS A 147 -28.51 -9.59 13.90
C LYS A 147 -28.06 -10.93 14.49
N SER A 148 -28.97 -11.63 15.18
CA SER A 148 -28.68 -12.97 15.68
C SER A 148 -28.36 -13.95 14.56
N GLY A 149 -27.24 -14.68 14.71
CA GLY A 149 -26.79 -15.66 13.73
C GLY A 149 -26.09 -15.05 12.51
N GLY A 150 -25.66 -13.78 12.61
CA GLY A 150 -24.80 -13.15 11.61
C GLY A 150 -23.43 -13.81 11.53
N ASN A 151 -22.72 -13.57 10.42
CA ASN A 151 -21.36 -14.07 10.22
C ASN A 151 -20.28 -13.02 10.54
N GLY A 152 -20.69 -11.78 10.84
CA GLY A 152 -19.84 -10.67 11.23
C GLY A 152 -19.11 -10.00 10.06
N THR A 153 -19.46 -10.31 8.81
CA THR A 153 -18.74 -9.81 7.62
C THR A 153 -19.22 -8.45 7.13
N SER A 154 -20.29 -7.89 7.70
CA SER A 154 -20.81 -6.57 7.28
C SER A 154 -19.83 -5.44 7.60
N HIS A 155 -19.65 -4.51 6.67
CA HIS A 155 -18.81 -3.32 6.84
C HIS A 155 -19.59 -2.17 7.50
N GLU A 156 -20.23 -2.49 8.62
CA GLU A 156 -20.99 -1.56 9.44
C GLU A 156 -20.38 -1.46 10.82
N LEU A 157 -20.36 -0.25 11.38
CA LEU A 157 -19.91 -0.01 12.74
C LEU A 157 -21.11 0.06 13.67
N TRP A 158 -21.10 -0.77 14.70
CA TRP A 158 -22.16 -0.89 15.68
C TRP A 158 -21.63 -0.62 17.07
N PHE A 159 -22.53 -0.19 17.95
CA PHE A 159 -22.25 -0.10 19.37
C PHE A 159 -23.45 -0.53 20.21
N MET A 160 -23.15 -0.93 21.45
CA MET A 160 -24.15 -1.20 22.48
C MET A 160 -23.55 -0.85 23.84
N SER A 161 -24.41 -0.46 24.76
CA SER A 161 -24.05 -0.08 26.12
C SER A 161 -24.67 -1.03 27.14
N TYR A 162 -23.94 -1.31 28.21
CA TYR A 162 -24.42 -2.07 29.36
C TYR A 162 -24.66 -1.14 30.55
N ALA A 163 -25.84 -1.25 31.17
CA ALA A 163 -26.16 -0.63 32.46
C ALA A 163 -26.75 -1.69 33.41
N ASP A 164 -26.42 -1.63 34.71
CA ASP A 164 -26.74 -2.66 35.72
C ASP A 164 -28.23 -3.04 35.81
N ALA A 165 -29.13 -2.15 35.36
CA ALA A 165 -30.51 -2.46 34.96
C ALA A 165 -30.88 -1.50 33.81
N PRO A 166 -31.30 -1.97 32.61
CA PRO A 166 -31.85 -3.30 32.27
C PRO A 166 -30.87 -4.30 31.60
N GLY A 167 -29.54 -4.08 31.67
CA GLY A 167 -28.53 -4.89 30.98
C GLY A 167 -28.02 -4.25 29.69
N TRP A 168 -27.70 -5.06 28.68
CA TRP A 168 -27.30 -4.56 27.35
C TRP A 168 -28.48 -3.91 26.64
N ASN A 169 -28.27 -2.71 26.09
CA ASN A 169 -29.22 -2.09 25.18
C ASN A 169 -29.17 -2.73 23.78
N SER A 170 -30.10 -2.31 22.91
CA SER A 170 -30.13 -2.75 21.52
C SER A 170 -28.91 -2.21 20.76
N PRO A 171 -28.28 -3.03 19.88
CA PRO A 171 -27.25 -2.54 18.96
C PRO A 171 -27.73 -1.33 18.17
N THR A 172 -26.91 -0.28 18.16
CA THR A 172 -27.16 0.94 17.39
C THR A 172 -26.06 1.12 16.36
N ARG A 173 -26.44 1.43 15.12
CA ARG A 173 -25.50 1.62 14.01
C ARG A 173 -24.95 3.04 14.06
N ILE A 174 -23.65 3.20 13.84
CA ILE A 174 -23.03 4.51 13.67
C ILE A 174 -23.31 5.00 12.23
N PRO A 175 -24.06 6.11 12.04
CA PRO A 175 -24.40 6.60 10.71
C PRO A 175 -23.15 6.97 9.91
N GLY A 176 -23.13 6.63 8.62
CA GLY A 176 -22.02 6.96 7.71
C GLY A 176 -20.73 6.15 7.89
N ALA A 177 -20.58 5.39 8.98
CA ALA A 177 -19.39 4.57 9.20
C ALA A 177 -19.40 3.30 8.32
N SER A 178 -18.27 3.02 7.66
CA SER A 178 -18.06 1.80 6.87
C SER A 178 -16.66 1.20 7.10
N PRO A 179 -16.43 0.55 8.25
CA PRO A 179 -15.13 -0.02 8.59
C PRO A 179 -14.80 -1.27 7.75
N ALA A 180 -13.55 -1.35 7.30
CA ALA A 180 -12.96 -2.59 6.80
C ALA A 180 -12.11 -3.30 7.87
N THR A 181 -11.72 -2.57 8.91
CA THR A 181 -10.81 -3.04 9.95
C THR A 181 -11.47 -3.02 11.33
N SER A 182 -10.74 -3.53 12.34
CA SER A 182 -11.14 -3.37 13.74
C SER A 182 -11.18 -1.89 14.12
N PRO A 183 -12.23 -1.42 14.83
CA PRO A 183 -12.29 -0.04 15.31
C PRO A 183 -11.36 0.20 16.51
N ALA A 184 -11.10 1.48 16.79
CA ALA A 184 -10.45 1.96 18.00
C ALA A 184 -11.26 3.09 18.63
N ALA A 185 -11.12 3.26 19.94
CA ALA A 185 -11.90 4.21 20.70
C ALA A 185 -11.05 4.78 21.85
N CYS A 186 -11.24 6.06 22.18
CA CYS A 186 -10.66 6.66 23.38
C CYS A 186 -11.58 7.75 23.94
N LEU A 187 -11.37 8.10 25.20
CA LEU A 187 -12.08 9.21 25.85
C LEU A 187 -11.32 10.52 25.65
N GLY A 188 -12.08 11.59 25.40
CA GLY A 188 -11.56 12.96 25.30
C GLY A 188 -10.99 13.52 26.61
N PRO A 189 -10.23 14.62 26.55
CA PRO A 189 -9.59 15.23 27.71
C PRO A 189 -10.62 15.81 28.69
N SER A 190 -10.41 15.55 29.99
CA SER A 190 -11.28 15.98 31.10
C SER A 190 -11.39 17.51 31.27
N SER A 191 -10.47 18.29 30.70
CA SER A 191 -10.41 19.75 30.84
C SER A 191 -11.53 20.52 30.13
N PHE A 192 -12.35 19.85 29.30
CA PHE A 192 -13.44 20.49 28.54
C PHE A 192 -14.84 20.27 29.12
N ASN A 193 -15.00 19.70 30.33
CA ASN A 193 -16.30 19.43 30.97
C ASN A 193 -17.29 18.59 30.12
N VAL A 194 -16.79 17.89 29.10
CA VAL A 194 -17.57 17.00 28.23
C VAL A 194 -16.67 15.80 27.94
N TYR A 195 -16.93 14.64 28.57
CA TYR A 195 -16.27 13.37 28.27
C TYR A 195 -16.66 12.85 26.87
N GLY A 196 -16.30 13.54 25.79
CA GLY A 196 -16.60 13.10 24.43
C GLY A 196 -15.88 11.79 24.10
N THR A 197 -16.59 10.82 23.52
CA THR A 197 -15.99 9.59 23.02
C THR A 197 -15.50 9.81 21.60
N THR A 198 -14.25 9.48 21.29
CA THR A 198 -13.74 9.48 19.91
C THR A 198 -13.62 8.05 19.41
N LEU A 199 -14.12 7.79 18.20
CA LEU A 199 -13.94 6.54 17.47
C LEU A 199 -13.10 6.76 16.23
N ALA A 200 -12.31 5.74 15.89
CA ALA A 200 -11.57 5.68 14.63
C ALA A 200 -11.67 4.28 14.01
N TRP A 201 -11.67 4.22 12.68
CA TRP A 201 -11.58 2.98 11.92
C TRP A 201 -10.90 3.26 10.58
N ALA A 202 -10.36 2.22 9.94
CA ALA A 202 -9.96 2.32 8.54
C ALA A 202 -11.05 1.75 7.63
N ASP A 203 -11.29 2.43 6.51
CA ASP A 203 -12.16 1.92 5.44
C ASP A 203 -11.41 0.91 4.56
N ARG A 204 -12.05 0.43 3.49
CA ARG A 204 -11.45 -0.56 2.56
C ARG A 204 -10.23 -0.02 1.80
N ASN A 205 -10.02 1.28 1.86
CA ASN A 205 -8.95 2.00 1.19
C ASN A 205 -7.80 2.30 2.17
N GLY A 206 -7.90 1.85 3.41
CA GLY A 206 -6.94 2.16 4.45
C GLY A 206 -6.94 3.61 4.93
N GLN A 207 -7.92 4.43 4.49
CA GLN A 207 -8.10 5.78 5.02
C GLN A 207 -8.72 5.65 6.42
N ILE A 208 -8.11 6.32 7.39
CA ILE A 208 -8.62 6.40 8.75
C ILE A 208 -9.72 7.46 8.80
N TRP A 209 -10.86 7.10 9.35
CA TRP A 209 -12.00 7.97 9.60
C TRP A 209 -12.20 8.14 11.09
N ILE A 210 -12.73 9.30 11.48
CA ILE A 210 -12.96 9.65 12.87
C ILE A 210 -14.37 10.20 13.04
N CYS A 211 -15.03 9.81 14.13
CA CYS A 211 -16.23 10.49 14.61
C CYS A 211 -16.18 10.66 16.13
N SER A 212 -17.00 11.58 16.64
CA SER A 212 -17.13 11.84 18.07
C SER A 212 -18.57 11.66 18.53
N GLY A 213 -18.75 11.06 19.70
CA GLY A 213 -20.03 10.94 20.41
C GLY A 213 -20.06 11.88 21.61
N ASP A 214 -21.26 12.19 22.11
CA ASP A 214 -21.41 13.03 23.29
C ASP A 214 -20.96 12.32 24.59
N SER A 215 -20.92 13.08 25.67
CA SER A 215 -20.41 12.61 26.97
C SER A 215 -21.42 11.87 27.83
N SER A 216 -22.65 11.69 27.35
CA SER A 216 -23.76 11.25 28.20
C SER A 216 -23.84 9.74 28.38
N GLY A 217 -23.00 8.97 27.67
CA GLY A 217 -23.13 7.51 27.60
C GLY A 217 -24.47 7.04 27.03
N ASN A 218 -25.31 7.97 26.56
CA ASN A 218 -26.61 7.70 25.99
C ASN A 218 -26.44 7.19 24.57
N ALA A 219 -26.95 6.00 24.31
CA ALA A 219 -26.94 5.41 22.97
C ALA A 219 -27.81 6.15 21.96
N ASP A 220 -28.66 7.08 22.41
CA ASP A 220 -29.49 7.92 21.56
C ASP A 220 -28.85 9.29 21.25
N ALA A 221 -27.65 9.57 21.78
CA ALA A 221 -26.91 10.77 21.46
C ALA A 221 -26.38 10.74 20.00
N PRO A 222 -26.52 11.83 19.23
CA PRO A 222 -26.09 11.84 17.84
C PRO A 222 -24.56 11.81 17.75
N TRP A 223 -24.02 10.76 17.11
CA TRP A 223 -22.64 10.73 16.63
C TRP A 223 -22.43 11.83 15.60
N SER A 224 -21.27 12.47 15.63
CA SER A 224 -20.85 13.37 14.57
C SER A 224 -20.79 12.64 13.23
N THR A 225 -20.99 13.36 12.13
CA THR A 225 -20.67 12.84 10.80
C THR A 225 -19.20 12.40 10.78
N PRO A 226 -18.87 11.20 10.26
CA PRO A 226 -17.49 10.79 10.07
C PRO A 226 -16.71 11.79 9.23
N ILE A 227 -15.54 12.17 9.70
CA ILE A 227 -14.59 13.02 8.97
C ILE A 227 -13.29 12.26 8.68
N PRO A 228 -12.56 12.61 7.62
CA PRO A 228 -11.24 12.05 7.38
C PRO A 228 -10.29 12.35 8.55
N GLY A 229 -9.56 11.31 8.98
CA GLY A 229 -8.44 11.41 9.90
C GLY A 229 -7.16 11.87 9.18
N PRO A 230 -5.97 11.47 9.67
CA PRO A 230 -4.72 11.80 8.98
C PRO A 230 -4.65 11.13 7.61
N VAL A 231 -3.78 11.64 6.73
CA VAL A 231 -3.41 10.95 5.49
C VAL A 231 -2.81 9.60 5.88
N SER A 232 -3.51 8.51 5.57
CA SER A 232 -3.14 7.18 6.06
C SER A 232 -3.47 6.11 5.03
N CYS A 233 -2.74 5.01 5.11
CA CYS A 233 -3.08 3.76 4.45
C CYS A 233 -2.71 2.61 5.38
N THR A 234 -3.70 1.84 5.84
CA THR A 234 -3.53 0.69 6.74
C THR A 234 -4.50 -0.43 6.38
N TYR A 235 -4.08 -1.68 6.49
CA TYR A 235 -4.97 -2.85 6.41
C TYR A 235 -5.44 -3.34 7.78
N ASP A 236 -4.84 -2.82 8.83
CA ASP A 236 -5.18 -3.08 10.21
C ASP A 236 -5.96 -1.91 10.82
N GLY A 237 -6.56 -2.16 11.99
CA GLY A 237 -7.22 -1.08 12.73
C GLY A 237 -6.25 0.03 13.10
N PRO A 238 -6.70 1.28 13.27
CA PRO A 238 -5.89 2.29 13.94
C PRO A 238 -5.83 2.02 15.45
N ALA A 239 -4.98 2.78 16.15
CA ALA A 239 -5.01 2.95 17.59
C ALA A 239 -5.09 4.46 17.89
N ILE A 240 -5.88 4.84 18.88
CA ILE A 240 -6.08 6.26 19.23
C ILE A 240 -5.95 6.50 20.73
N CYS A 241 -5.41 7.65 21.11
CA CYS A 241 -5.30 8.08 22.50
C CYS A 241 -5.19 9.61 22.58
N TYR A 242 -5.79 10.23 23.59
CA TYR A 242 -5.50 11.62 23.90
C TYR A 242 -4.25 11.74 24.76
N PHE A 243 -3.31 12.59 24.34
CA PHE A 243 -2.08 12.87 25.06
C PHE A 243 -1.80 14.37 25.06
N LYS A 244 -1.62 14.96 26.25
CA LYS A 244 -1.37 16.40 26.45
C LYS A 244 -2.37 17.31 25.71
N GLY A 245 -3.63 16.87 25.63
CA GLY A 245 -4.72 17.63 24.99
C GLY A 245 -4.87 17.44 23.48
N SER A 246 -3.98 16.66 22.84
CA SER A 246 -4.06 16.33 21.42
C SER A 246 -4.51 14.88 21.21
N LEU A 247 -5.32 14.64 20.18
CA LEU A 247 -5.64 13.29 19.72
C LEU A 247 -4.46 12.74 18.91
N ILE A 248 -3.96 11.58 19.33
CA ILE A 248 -2.90 10.85 18.63
C ILE A 248 -3.53 9.66 17.93
N VAL A 249 -3.20 9.48 16.65
CA VAL A 249 -3.59 8.32 15.86
C VAL A 249 -2.32 7.59 15.47
N ALA A 250 -2.25 6.28 15.71
CA ALA A 250 -1.18 5.41 15.23
C ALA A 250 -1.74 4.26 14.39
N TRP A 251 -1.02 3.85 13.35
CA TRP A 251 -1.43 2.77 12.45
C TRP A 251 -0.22 2.06 11.85
N ILE A 252 -0.44 0.91 11.22
CA ILE A 252 0.59 0.23 10.43
C ILE A 252 0.48 0.71 8.99
N ALA A 253 1.57 1.24 8.44
CA ALA A 253 1.58 1.61 7.03
C ALA A 253 1.42 0.36 6.16
N ALA A 254 0.42 0.36 5.29
CA ALA A 254 0.10 -0.76 4.41
C ALA A 254 1.34 -1.22 3.63
N GLY A 255 1.65 -2.51 3.69
CA GLY A 255 2.79 -3.12 3.00
C GLY A 255 4.18 -2.82 3.56
N MET A 256 4.33 -1.89 4.51
CA MET A 256 5.65 -1.51 5.05
C MET A 256 5.90 -2.07 6.46
N SER A 257 4.88 -2.56 7.16
CA SER A 257 4.95 -2.98 8.57
C SER A 257 5.49 -1.90 9.53
N GLN A 258 5.55 -0.64 9.09
CA GLN A 258 6.05 0.49 9.87
C GLN A 258 4.91 1.08 10.70
N ILE A 259 5.19 1.38 11.97
CA ILE A 259 4.23 2.10 12.82
C ILE A 259 4.31 3.59 12.49
N MET A 260 3.21 4.13 12.00
CA MET A 260 3.01 5.54 11.72
C MET A 260 2.22 6.20 12.84
N TYR A 261 2.38 7.50 13.02
CA TYR A 261 1.46 8.30 13.83
C TYR A 261 1.27 9.71 13.26
N SER A 262 0.17 10.32 13.67
CA SER A 262 -0.15 11.72 13.41
C SER A 262 -0.84 12.32 14.62
N VAL A 263 -0.69 13.63 14.79
CA VAL A 263 -1.17 14.40 15.93
C VAL A 263 -2.20 15.40 15.43
N GLN A 264 -3.38 15.39 16.06
CA GLN A 264 -4.40 16.40 15.81
C GLN A 264 -4.09 17.68 16.58
N SER A 265 -4.21 18.82 15.91
CA SER A 265 -4.04 20.14 16.48
C SER A 265 -5.05 21.13 15.90
N PHE A 266 -5.13 22.32 16.50
CA PHE A 266 -5.92 23.43 15.97
C PHE A 266 -5.01 24.42 15.24
N THR A 267 -5.46 24.91 14.09
CA THR A 267 -4.83 26.04 13.39
C THR A 267 -5.04 27.33 14.18
N GLN A 268 -4.32 28.41 13.80
CA GLN A 268 -4.54 29.74 14.39
C GLN A 268 -5.98 30.24 14.21
N ASP A 269 -6.65 29.77 13.15
CA ASP A 269 -8.04 30.11 12.82
C ASP A 269 -9.08 29.19 13.49
N GLY A 270 -8.63 28.23 14.30
CA GLY A 270 -9.49 27.31 15.06
C GLY A 270 -9.98 26.10 14.27
N GLU A 271 -9.45 25.83 13.08
CA GLU A 271 -9.74 24.63 12.31
C GLU A 271 -8.91 23.43 12.80
N LEU A 272 -9.47 22.23 12.72
CA LEU A 272 -8.75 20.99 13.04
C LEU A 272 -7.80 20.62 11.89
N THR A 273 -6.55 20.33 12.23
CA THR A 273 -5.55 19.85 11.28
C THR A 273 -4.77 18.65 11.84
N TRP A 274 -4.24 17.83 10.95
CA TRP A 274 -3.38 16.69 11.26
C TRP A 274 -1.94 17.04 10.94
N SER A 275 -1.00 16.63 11.80
CA SER A 275 0.41 16.63 11.42
C SER A 275 0.64 15.65 10.27
N ASP A 276 1.68 15.88 9.47
CA ASP A 276 2.13 14.89 8.50
C ASP A 276 2.43 13.55 9.21
N PRO A 277 2.13 12.40 8.56
CA PRO A 277 2.46 11.09 9.09
C PRO A 277 3.95 10.94 9.37
N ALA A 278 4.27 10.36 10.51
CA ALA A 278 5.63 10.23 10.97
C ALA A 278 5.89 8.80 11.47
N VAL A 279 7.12 8.31 11.26
CA VAL A 279 7.47 6.89 11.48
C VAL A 279 8.06 6.72 12.88
N LEU A 280 7.58 5.73 13.62
CA LEU A 280 8.24 5.26 14.83
C LEU A 280 9.46 4.41 14.44
N VAL A 281 10.63 5.03 14.48
CA VAL A 281 11.89 4.43 14.02
C VAL A 281 12.21 3.16 14.81
N ASN A 282 12.62 2.09 14.11
CA ASN A 282 12.93 0.76 14.66
C ASN A 282 11.74 0.00 15.26
N ALA A 283 10.49 0.41 15.00
CA ALA A 283 9.30 -0.34 15.35
C ALA A 283 8.66 -0.94 14.09
N ILE A 284 8.68 -2.27 14.00
CA ILE A 284 8.07 -3.01 12.89
C ILE A 284 7.04 -3.97 13.47
N SER A 285 5.80 -3.88 12.99
CA SER A 285 4.67 -4.69 13.46
C SER A 285 3.80 -5.12 12.28
N HIS A 286 3.25 -6.33 12.37
CA HIS A 286 2.30 -6.89 11.39
C HIS A 286 0.84 -6.73 11.82
N ASP A 287 0.60 -6.11 12.97
CA ASP A 287 -0.75 -5.86 13.49
C ASP A 287 -0.76 -4.52 14.22
N THR A 288 -1.98 -4.04 14.48
CA THR A 288 -2.31 -2.76 15.10
C THR A 288 -1.53 -2.54 16.41
N PRO A 289 -0.88 -1.37 16.59
CA PRO A 289 -0.26 -1.01 17.88
C PRO A 289 -1.32 -0.74 18.97
N ALA A 290 -0.86 -0.52 20.19
CA ALA A 290 -1.67 -0.06 21.31
C ALA A 290 -1.15 1.28 21.83
N LEU A 291 -2.07 2.21 22.13
CA LEU A 291 -1.77 3.52 22.72
C LEU A 291 -2.47 3.67 24.07
N SER A 292 -1.77 4.21 25.05
CA SER A 292 -2.40 4.64 26.31
C SER A 292 -1.56 5.73 27.00
N GLU A 293 -2.22 6.70 27.63
CA GLU A 293 -1.58 7.69 28.48
C GLU A 293 -1.56 7.18 29.93
N HIS A 294 -0.42 7.32 30.59
CA HIS A 294 -0.27 7.01 32.00
C HIS A 294 0.81 7.87 32.65
N LYS A 295 0.46 8.55 33.75
CA LYS A 295 1.39 9.34 34.59
C LYS A 295 2.17 10.38 33.76
N GLY A 296 1.46 11.05 32.86
CA GLY A 296 1.97 12.11 32.01
C GLY A 296 2.81 11.62 30.83
N LYS A 297 2.84 10.31 30.54
CA LYS A 297 3.56 9.71 29.43
C LYS A 297 2.62 8.96 28.49
N LEU A 298 2.87 9.07 27.20
CA LEU A 298 2.25 8.21 26.19
C LEU A 298 3.04 6.92 26.08
N TYR A 299 2.36 5.78 26.17
CA TYR A 299 2.90 4.45 25.91
C TYR A 299 2.41 3.98 24.54
N VAL A 300 3.35 3.48 23.74
CA VAL A 300 3.09 2.82 22.46
C VAL A 300 3.62 1.41 22.56
N ALA A 301 2.77 0.39 22.41
CA ALA A 301 3.18 -1.02 22.44
C ALA A 301 2.80 -1.73 21.14
N TRP A 302 3.61 -2.68 20.69
CA TRP A 302 3.39 -3.44 19.46
C TRP A 302 3.93 -4.85 19.56
N ALA A 303 3.50 -5.71 18.63
CA ALA A 303 4.04 -7.04 18.44
C ALA A 303 5.15 -6.98 17.37
N ASP A 304 6.38 -7.31 17.74
CA ASP A 304 7.53 -7.28 16.83
C ASP A 304 7.36 -8.28 15.69
N ALA A 305 7.44 -7.77 14.46
CA ALA A 305 7.35 -8.57 13.24
C ALA A 305 8.43 -9.68 13.16
N GLY A 306 9.64 -9.42 13.68
CA GLY A 306 10.78 -10.32 13.53
C GLY A 306 10.74 -11.58 14.40
N ASP A 307 10.20 -11.50 15.62
CA ASP A 307 10.22 -12.63 16.56
C ASP A 307 8.98 -12.75 17.46
N SER A 308 7.92 -11.99 17.15
CA SER A 308 6.64 -12.00 17.84
C SER A 308 6.70 -11.58 19.31
N SER A 309 7.79 -10.96 19.78
CA SER A 309 7.81 -10.40 21.14
C SER A 309 6.99 -9.11 21.22
N ILE A 310 6.61 -8.68 22.43
CA ILE A 310 6.00 -7.37 22.61
C ILE A 310 7.10 -6.34 22.93
N SER A 311 7.12 -5.24 22.20
CA SER A 311 7.96 -4.07 22.50
C SER A 311 7.11 -2.86 22.82
N TYR A 312 7.69 -1.89 23.54
CA TYR A 312 7.05 -0.61 23.79
C TYR A 312 8.04 0.56 23.82
N GLU A 313 7.54 1.77 23.57
CA GLU A 313 8.25 3.03 23.78
C GLU A 313 7.37 4.01 24.57
N THR A 314 8.02 4.95 25.26
CA THR A 314 7.34 5.97 26.06
C THR A 314 7.76 7.38 25.68
N PHE A 315 6.80 8.31 25.65
CA PHE A 315 7.01 9.72 25.30
C PHE A 315 6.52 10.63 26.42
N GLY A 316 7.32 11.61 26.85
CA GLY A 316 6.97 12.52 27.94
C GLY A 316 6.24 13.79 27.50
N SER A 317 6.39 14.15 26.22
CA SER A 317 5.82 15.35 25.61
C SER A 317 5.47 15.11 24.14
N LEU A 318 4.63 15.97 23.55
CA LEU A 318 4.30 15.91 22.12
C LEU A 318 5.53 16.13 21.22
N SER A 319 6.52 16.91 21.68
CA SER A 319 7.79 17.10 20.98
C SER A 319 8.72 15.89 21.04
N ASP A 320 8.49 14.95 21.95
CA ASP A 320 9.25 13.70 22.01
C ASP A 320 8.74 12.67 21.00
N LEU A 321 7.47 12.81 20.56
CA LEU A 321 6.96 12.00 19.48
C LEU A 321 7.85 12.21 18.26
N PRO A 322 8.14 11.16 17.48
CA PRO A 322 9.02 11.37 16.35
C PRO A 322 8.36 12.43 15.44
N GLN A 323 9.16 13.26 14.79
CA GLN A 323 8.60 14.28 13.94
C GLN A 323 8.44 13.69 12.54
N PRO A 324 7.44 14.13 11.75
CA PRO A 324 7.47 13.83 10.33
C PRO A 324 8.85 14.21 9.88
N THR A 325 9.55 13.25 9.27
CA THR A 325 10.83 13.55 8.64
C THR A 325 10.48 14.55 7.57
N THR A 326 10.66 15.83 7.88
CA THR A 326 10.34 16.99 7.05
C THR A 326 11.16 17.03 5.75
N ASN A 327 11.84 15.93 5.41
CA ASN A 327 12.77 15.78 4.31
C ASN A 327 12.64 14.45 3.56
N ARG A 328 11.59 13.62 3.75
CA ARG A 328 11.35 12.54 2.78
C ARG A 328 10.81 13.15 1.50
N ALA A 329 11.68 13.43 0.54
CA ALA A 329 11.24 13.88 -0.77
C ALA A 329 10.42 12.76 -1.42
N GLY A 330 9.19 13.08 -1.83
CA GLY A 330 8.33 12.23 -2.65
C GLY A 330 7.11 11.63 -1.96
N VAL A 331 6.21 11.07 -2.78
CA VAL A 331 4.89 10.59 -2.40
C VAL A 331 4.79 9.09 -2.70
N PRO A 332 4.63 8.22 -1.69
CA PRO A 332 4.46 6.79 -1.90
C PRO A 332 3.02 6.48 -2.36
N MET A 333 2.92 5.60 -3.34
CA MET A 333 1.70 5.02 -3.88
C MET A 333 1.83 3.50 -3.82
N LEU A 334 0.79 2.84 -3.31
CA LEU A 334 0.72 1.40 -3.35
C LEU A 334 0.41 0.93 -4.78
N ILE A 335 1.09 -0.12 -5.22
CA ILE A 335 0.89 -0.75 -6.53
C ILE A 335 0.65 -2.26 -6.34
N SER A 336 -0.07 -2.88 -7.27
CA SER A 336 -0.38 -4.32 -7.21
C SER A 336 -0.23 -4.99 -8.56
N ASN A 337 0.27 -6.23 -8.57
CA ASN A 337 0.29 -7.07 -9.77
C ASN A 337 -0.98 -7.91 -9.96
N THR A 338 -1.99 -7.81 -9.07
CA THR A 338 -3.20 -8.66 -9.12
C THR A 338 -4.22 -8.26 -10.19
N VAL A 339 -4.06 -7.10 -10.84
CA VAL A 339 -4.95 -6.68 -11.93
C VAL A 339 -4.58 -7.39 -13.23
N VAL A 340 -3.27 -7.49 -13.51
CA VAL A 340 -2.73 -7.96 -14.79
C VAL A 340 -2.04 -9.33 -14.64
N GLY A 341 -1.60 -9.69 -13.44
CA GLY A 341 -0.92 -10.94 -13.13
C GLY A 341 0.59 -10.96 -13.41
N HIS A 342 1.09 -10.08 -14.28
CA HIS A 342 2.48 -10.07 -14.75
C HIS A 342 3.08 -8.67 -14.89
N ALA A 343 2.36 -7.63 -14.45
CA ALA A 343 2.83 -6.25 -14.37
C ALA A 343 2.19 -5.57 -13.17
N TYR A 344 2.87 -4.59 -12.58
CA TYR A 344 2.29 -3.80 -11.50
C TYR A 344 1.40 -2.70 -12.05
N THR A 345 0.27 -2.49 -11.38
CA THR A 345 -0.67 -1.40 -11.66
C THR A 345 -0.78 -0.46 -10.47
N GLY A 346 -0.96 0.82 -10.75
CA GLY A 346 -1.33 1.86 -9.79
C GLY A 346 -2.55 2.62 -10.29
N THR A 347 -3.32 3.22 -9.39
CA THR A 347 -4.55 3.93 -9.77
C THR A 347 -4.30 5.41 -9.95
N LEU A 348 -4.57 5.90 -11.15
CA LEU A 348 -4.62 7.32 -11.46
C LEU A 348 -6.07 7.78 -11.39
N LEU A 349 -6.26 9.05 -11.07
CA LEU A 349 -7.55 9.73 -11.01
C LEU A 349 -7.58 10.74 -12.15
N ILE A 350 -8.33 10.46 -13.20
CA ILE A 350 -8.29 11.26 -14.44
C ILE A 350 -9.55 12.12 -14.56
N GLY A 351 -9.35 13.39 -14.90
CA GLY A 351 -10.39 14.37 -15.15
C GLY A 351 -11.00 14.99 -13.90
N ALA A 352 -11.91 15.95 -14.12
CA ALA A 352 -12.61 16.68 -13.06
C ALA A 352 -13.39 15.76 -12.10
N GLN A 353 -13.85 14.61 -12.58
CA GLN A 353 -14.60 13.63 -11.80
C GLN A 353 -13.69 12.62 -11.07
N ALA A 354 -12.37 12.71 -11.26
CA ALA A 354 -11.40 11.80 -10.67
C ALA A 354 -11.70 10.33 -11.00
N ASP A 355 -11.96 10.03 -12.28
CA ASP A 355 -12.27 8.68 -12.75
C ASP A 355 -11.08 7.75 -12.43
N PRO A 356 -11.28 6.66 -11.66
CA PRO A 356 -10.19 5.77 -11.27
C PRO A 356 -9.80 4.86 -12.43
N VAL A 357 -8.53 4.95 -12.83
CA VAL A 357 -7.94 4.16 -13.93
C VAL A 357 -6.75 3.38 -13.38
N ASN A 358 -6.83 2.04 -13.38
CA ASN A 358 -5.69 1.20 -13.02
C ASN A 358 -4.71 1.14 -14.20
N CYS A 359 -3.60 1.86 -14.09
CA CYS A 359 -2.58 1.94 -15.13
C CYS A 359 -1.42 0.99 -14.82
N ILE A 360 -0.93 0.27 -15.83
CA ILE A 360 0.36 -0.41 -15.77
C ILE A 360 1.46 0.62 -15.48
N ILE A 361 2.33 0.34 -14.52
CA ILE A 361 3.49 1.17 -14.19
C ILE A 361 4.65 0.73 -15.08
N ASP A 362 4.96 1.54 -16.09
CA ASP A 362 5.82 1.12 -17.20
C ASP A 362 7.02 2.04 -17.40
N THR A 363 8.22 1.57 -17.06
CA THR A 363 9.47 2.29 -17.36
C THR A 363 10.01 2.02 -18.76
N GLY A 364 9.34 1.17 -19.55
CA GLY A 364 9.61 0.87 -20.95
C GLY A 364 8.83 1.73 -21.95
N SER A 365 7.89 2.58 -21.51
CA SER A 365 7.15 3.50 -22.39
C SER A 365 7.04 4.90 -21.78
N SER A 366 6.49 5.87 -22.53
CA SER A 366 6.41 7.28 -22.11
C SER A 366 5.03 7.92 -22.23
N SER A 367 4.05 7.19 -22.77
CA SER A 367 2.69 7.67 -22.95
C SER A 367 1.86 7.42 -21.69
N LEU A 368 1.07 8.42 -21.28
CA LEU A 368 -0.05 8.19 -20.37
C LEU A 368 -1.30 7.96 -21.23
N ALA A 369 -1.84 6.75 -21.19
CA ALA A 369 -3.03 6.39 -21.95
C ALA A 369 -4.06 5.67 -21.08
N ALA A 370 -5.32 6.02 -21.25
CA ALA A 370 -6.46 5.41 -20.56
C ALA A 370 -7.50 4.93 -21.57
N LEU A 371 -8.06 3.74 -21.33
CA LEU A 371 -9.13 3.21 -22.16
C LEU A 371 -10.34 4.14 -22.13
N LYS A 372 -10.90 4.40 -23.31
CA LYS A 372 -12.14 5.17 -23.50
C LYS A 372 -13.33 4.63 -22.68
N SER A 373 -13.32 3.33 -22.37
CA SER A 373 -14.35 2.69 -21.53
C SER A 373 -14.21 2.98 -20.04
N LYS A 374 -13.10 3.59 -19.61
CA LYS A 374 -12.72 3.79 -18.20
C LYS A 374 -12.61 5.26 -17.82
N TYR A 375 -12.14 6.11 -18.74
CA TYR A 375 -12.14 7.56 -18.57
C TYR A 375 -13.30 8.19 -19.34
N ASN A 376 -14.27 8.78 -18.62
CA ASN A 376 -15.42 9.43 -19.19
C ASN A 376 -15.11 10.87 -19.61
N ALA A 377 -14.28 11.02 -20.63
CA ALA A 377 -13.88 12.30 -21.21
C ALA A 377 -15.06 13.22 -21.59
N SER A 378 -16.26 12.67 -21.84
CA SER A 378 -17.43 13.47 -22.22
C SER A 378 -18.06 14.22 -21.06
N ALA A 379 -17.82 13.74 -19.83
CA ALA A 379 -18.26 14.38 -18.60
C ALA A 379 -17.17 15.27 -17.96
N ASP A 380 -15.94 15.20 -18.47
CA ASP A 380 -14.81 15.94 -17.90
C ASP A 380 -14.87 17.43 -18.21
N GLU A 381 -15.18 18.22 -17.18
CA GLU A 381 -15.33 19.68 -17.26
C GLU A 381 -13.98 20.40 -17.36
N LEU A 382 -12.87 19.72 -17.06
CA LEU A 382 -11.51 20.28 -17.12
C LEU A 382 -10.72 19.81 -18.36
N LEU A 383 -11.33 18.97 -19.19
CA LEU A 383 -10.74 18.49 -20.44
C LEU A 383 -10.50 19.64 -21.41
N ILE A 384 -9.25 19.77 -21.87
CA ILE A 384 -8.84 20.65 -22.95
C ILE A 384 -8.50 19.79 -24.18
N PRO A 385 -9.29 19.87 -25.26
CA PRO A 385 -9.05 19.06 -26.45
C PRO A 385 -7.88 19.63 -27.26
N THR A 386 -7.00 18.78 -27.76
CA THR A 386 -5.84 19.18 -28.59
C THR A 386 -6.02 18.78 -30.05
N ALA A 387 -5.16 19.26 -30.94
CA ALA A 387 -5.09 18.80 -32.34
C ALA A 387 -4.33 17.47 -32.51
N LEU A 388 -3.85 16.87 -31.42
CA LEU A 388 -2.94 15.75 -31.44
C LEU A 388 -3.70 14.43 -31.38
N CYS A 389 -3.20 13.44 -32.11
CA CYS A 389 -3.56 12.04 -31.89
C CYS A 389 -2.30 11.20 -31.70
N GLN A 390 -2.44 10.11 -30.97
CA GLN A 390 -1.33 9.21 -30.66
C GLN A 390 -1.73 7.78 -30.98
N TYR A 391 -0.75 6.95 -31.30
CA TYR A 391 -0.89 5.51 -31.31
C TYR A 391 0.33 4.87 -30.64
N ASP A 392 0.14 3.66 -30.13
CA ASP A 392 1.22 2.82 -29.67
C ASP A 392 0.94 1.35 -30.00
N ALA A 393 2.00 0.57 -30.16
CA ALA A 393 1.93 -0.83 -30.56
C ALA A 393 2.90 -1.66 -29.70
N TYR A 394 2.38 -2.72 -29.10
CA TYR A 394 3.15 -3.60 -28.22
C TYR A 394 3.53 -4.90 -28.94
N GLY A 395 4.77 -5.33 -28.70
CA GLY A 395 5.38 -6.45 -29.43
C GLY A 395 5.69 -6.10 -30.89
N PRO A 396 6.37 -7.01 -31.62
CA PRO A 396 6.64 -6.82 -33.04
C PRO A 396 5.35 -6.56 -33.82
N ASN A 397 5.25 -5.41 -34.51
CA ASN A 397 4.09 -5.02 -35.33
C ASN A 397 2.72 -5.02 -34.60
N GLY A 398 2.69 -4.84 -33.27
CA GLY A 398 1.44 -4.81 -32.50
C GLY A 398 0.82 -6.18 -32.22
N GLU A 399 1.57 -7.27 -32.37
CA GLU A 399 1.10 -8.65 -32.16
C GLU A 399 0.53 -8.90 -30.75
N THR A 400 0.95 -8.13 -29.74
CA THR A 400 0.43 -8.26 -28.37
C THR A 400 -0.63 -7.22 -28.03
N GLY A 401 -0.95 -6.32 -28.96
CA GLY A 401 -1.97 -5.28 -28.81
C GLY A 401 -1.51 -3.93 -29.33
N TYR A 402 -2.46 -3.07 -29.70
CA TYR A 402 -2.21 -1.71 -30.12
C TYR A 402 -3.43 -0.84 -29.84
N TRP A 403 -3.21 0.46 -29.72
CA TRP A 403 -4.27 1.45 -29.58
C TRP A 403 -3.93 2.72 -30.35
N PHE A 404 -4.95 3.50 -30.67
CA PHE A 404 -4.79 4.88 -31.11
C PHE A 404 -5.95 5.72 -30.59
N GLY A 405 -5.75 7.03 -30.55
CA GLY A 405 -6.80 7.92 -30.08
C GLY A 405 -6.37 9.38 -29.97
N PRO A 406 -7.30 10.26 -29.57
CA PRO A 406 -6.99 11.66 -29.33
C PRO A 406 -6.14 11.83 -28.08
N VAL A 407 -5.28 12.85 -28.09
CA VAL A 407 -4.60 13.33 -26.90
C VAL A 407 -5.35 14.57 -26.41
N VAL A 408 -5.65 14.59 -25.11
CA VAL A 408 -6.29 15.72 -24.42
C VAL A 408 -5.39 16.16 -23.28
N GLU A 409 -5.55 17.39 -22.81
CA GLU A 409 -4.96 17.83 -21.54
C GLU A 409 -6.06 17.83 -20.47
N THR A 410 -5.83 17.18 -19.34
CA THR A 410 -6.80 17.17 -18.23
C THR A 410 -6.13 16.91 -16.89
N LEU A 411 -6.87 17.14 -15.80
CA LEU A 411 -6.43 16.92 -14.44
C LEU A 411 -6.05 15.45 -14.22
N VAL A 412 -4.84 15.21 -13.71
CA VAL A 412 -4.41 13.87 -13.25
C VAL A 412 -3.97 13.93 -11.80
N GLY A 413 -4.61 13.07 -10.99
CA GLY A 413 -4.21 12.75 -9.63
C GLY A 413 -3.74 11.30 -9.51
N PHE A 414 -3.20 10.97 -8.35
CA PHE A 414 -2.75 9.62 -8.01
C PHE A 414 -3.52 9.16 -6.78
N SER A 415 -3.93 7.89 -6.76
CA SER A 415 -4.53 7.32 -5.56
C SER A 415 -3.46 6.71 -4.67
N ALA A 416 -3.63 6.80 -3.35
CA ALA A 416 -2.75 6.09 -2.42
C ALA A 416 -2.85 4.56 -2.57
N VAL A 417 -4.00 4.07 -3.04
CA VAL A 417 -4.36 2.63 -3.07
C VAL A 417 -4.93 2.22 -4.43
N PRO A 418 -4.51 1.07 -4.99
CA PRO A 418 -5.09 0.53 -6.21
C PRO A 418 -6.60 0.30 -6.10
N GLY A 419 -7.35 0.69 -7.12
CA GLY A 419 -8.80 0.53 -7.25
C GLY A 419 -9.65 1.57 -6.49
N VAL A 420 -9.04 2.58 -5.86
CA VAL A 420 -9.74 3.55 -5.01
C VAL A 420 -9.62 4.98 -5.54
N ALA A 421 -10.69 5.75 -5.51
CA ALA A 421 -10.65 7.21 -5.69
C ALA A 421 -10.29 7.97 -4.39
N ALA A 422 -9.06 7.81 -3.89
CA ALA A 422 -8.54 8.50 -2.71
C ALA A 422 -7.29 9.31 -3.08
N PRO A 423 -7.42 10.62 -3.38
CA PRO A 423 -6.32 11.40 -3.94
C PRO A 423 -5.16 11.55 -2.96
N LEU A 424 -3.95 11.34 -3.46
CA LEU A 424 -2.71 11.79 -2.82
C LEU A 424 -2.65 13.33 -2.82
N PRO A 425 -1.94 13.95 -1.86
CA PRO A 425 -1.78 15.40 -1.78
C PRO A 425 -0.79 15.95 -2.84
N VAL A 426 -0.97 15.55 -4.10
CA VAL A 426 -0.35 16.20 -5.25
C VAL A 426 -1.46 17.03 -5.89
N ALA A 427 -1.32 18.35 -5.89
CA ALA A 427 -2.26 19.22 -6.61
C ALA A 427 -2.27 18.78 -8.06
N GLY A 428 -3.40 18.26 -8.56
CA GLY A 428 -3.48 17.83 -9.95
C GLY A 428 -3.22 19.01 -10.87
N ILE A 429 -2.49 18.76 -11.96
CA ILE A 429 -2.32 19.68 -13.09
C ILE A 429 -2.94 19.05 -14.32
N ASN A 430 -3.17 19.89 -15.32
CA ASN A 430 -3.51 19.40 -16.64
C ASN A 430 -2.26 18.77 -17.26
N VAL A 431 -2.33 17.47 -17.53
CA VAL A 431 -1.28 16.73 -18.24
C VAL A 431 -1.85 16.11 -19.50
N SER A 432 -0.96 15.75 -20.43
CA SER A 432 -1.34 15.06 -21.65
C SER A 432 -1.79 13.62 -21.37
N VAL A 433 -3.03 13.29 -21.76
CA VAL A 433 -3.63 11.97 -21.64
C VAL A 433 -4.14 11.52 -23.00
N ALA A 434 -3.69 10.35 -23.47
CA ALA A 434 -4.26 9.72 -24.65
C ALA A 434 -5.52 8.91 -24.27
N ILE A 435 -6.61 9.15 -24.98
CA ILE A 435 -7.85 8.37 -24.85
C ILE A 435 -7.75 7.18 -25.80
N ALA A 436 -7.27 6.05 -25.29
CA ALA A 436 -7.05 4.85 -26.07
C ALA A 436 -8.39 4.24 -26.53
N ASP A 437 -8.59 4.18 -27.85
CA ASP A 437 -9.67 3.40 -28.46
C ASP A 437 -9.09 2.04 -28.89
N ASP A 438 -9.54 0.99 -28.21
CA ASP A 438 -9.14 -0.40 -28.46
C ASP A 438 -10.27 -1.21 -29.10
N SER A 439 -11.38 -0.58 -29.49
CA SER A 439 -12.59 -1.27 -29.98
C SER A 439 -12.36 -2.10 -31.25
N THR A 440 -11.27 -1.87 -31.96
CA THR A 440 -10.88 -2.61 -33.16
C THR A 440 -9.66 -3.51 -32.95
N ALA A 441 -9.06 -3.53 -31.76
CA ALA A 441 -7.92 -4.37 -31.45
C ALA A 441 -8.34 -5.84 -31.38
N THR A 442 -7.54 -6.72 -31.99
CA THR A 442 -7.79 -8.18 -31.96
C THR A 442 -7.33 -8.84 -30.66
N HIS A 443 -6.58 -8.09 -29.84
CA HIS A 443 -6.10 -8.49 -28.52
C HIS A 443 -6.43 -7.37 -27.52
N PRO A 444 -6.82 -7.71 -26.27
CA PRO A 444 -7.06 -6.71 -25.24
C PRO A 444 -5.78 -5.91 -25.00
N VAL A 445 -5.87 -4.59 -25.16
CA VAL A 445 -4.77 -3.66 -24.89
C VAL A 445 -4.56 -3.56 -23.38
N PHE A 446 -3.32 -3.34 -22.94
CA PHE A 446 -2.93 -3.27 -21.53
C PHE A 446 -3.21 -4.52 -20.70
N ALA A 447 -3.36 -5.69 -21.34
CA ALA A 447 -3.44 -6.99 -20.68
C ALA A 447 -4.48 -7.06 -19.52
N GLY A 448 -5.59 -6.34 -19.66
CA GLY A 448 -6.69 -6.29 -18.68
C GLY A 448 -6.66 -5.10 -17.72
N ALA A 449 -5.62 -4.27 -17.73
CA ALA A 449 -5.60 -2.97 -17.05
C ALA A 449 -6.50 -1.93 -17.77
N ASP A 450 -6.75 -0.81 -17.08
CA ASP A 450 -7.56 0.29 -17.62
C ASP A 450 -6.73 1.28 -18.43
N GLY A 451 -5.40 1.20 -18.37
CA GLY A 451 -4.47 2.11 -19.02
C GLY A 451 -3.00 1.77 -18.77
N ILE A 452 -2.12 2.69 -19.13
CA ILE A 452 -0.67 2.62 -18.90
C ILE A 452 -0.14 4.00 -18.48
N LEU A 453 0.80 4.00 -17.54
CA LEU A 453 1.59 5.16 -17.13
C LEU A 453 3.03 4.93 -17.58
N GLY A 454 3.37 5.46 -18.75
CA GLY A 454 4.73 5.51 -19.24
C GLY A 454 5.60 6.47 -18.42
N LEU A 455 6.70 5.97 -17.89
CA LEU A 455 7.62 6.69 -17.00
C LEU A 455 9.00 6.96 -17.62
N ALA A 456 9.22 6.58 -18.88
CA ALA A 456 10.46 6.85 -19.60
C ALA A 456 10.53 8.32 -20.09
N TYR A 457 11.34 8.57 -21.13
CA TYR A 457 11.76 9.91 -21.52
C TYR A 457 10.91 10.52 -22.65
N PRO A 458 10.86 11.86 -22.76
CA PRO A 458 10.06 12.54 -23.77
C PRO A 458 10.32 12.11 -25.23
N SER A 459 11.52 11.60 -25.56
CA SER A 459 11.82 11.22 -26.95
C SER A 459 10.99 10.03 -27.46
N LEU A 460 10.41 9.22 -26.56
CA LEU A 460 9.51 8.11 -26.93
C LEU A 460 8.06 8.54 -27.03
N ASN A 461 7.68 9.68 -26.43
CA ASN A 461 6.30 10.12 -26.39
C ASN A 461 6.03 11.05 -27.57
N VAL A 462 5.61 10.47 -28.69
CA VAL A 462 5.34 11.20 -29.94
C VAL A 462 3.85 11.13 -30.28
N ALA A 463 3.28 12.26 -30.68
CA ALA A 463 1.94 12.36 -31.24
C ALA A 463 1.99 12.96 -32.66
N TYR A 464 0.87 12.89 -33.37
CA TYR A 464 0.67 13.43 -34.71
C TYR A 464 -0.26 14.63 -34.67
N ASP A 465 0.19 15.75 -35.21
CA ASP A 465 -0.60 16.98 -35.29
C ASP A 465 -1.51 16.98 -36.52
N LEU A 466 -2.82 16.94 -36.27
CA LEU A 466 -3.85 16.96 -37.30
C LEU A 466 -4.38 18.36 -37.64
N THR A 467 -3.79 19.43 -37.12
CA THR A 467 -4.24 20.82 -37.35
C THR A 467 -4.46 21.14 -38.83
N VAL A 468 -3.47 20.83 -39.67
CA VAL A 468 -3.53 21.11 -41.12
C VAL A 468 -4.62 20.28 -41.80
N TYR A 469 -4.71 18.99 -41.47
CA TYR A 469 -5.70 18.08 -42.01
C TYR A 469 -7.12 18.50 -41.64
N LEU A 470 -7.40 18.74 -40.35
CA LEU A 470 -8.72 19.10 -39.85
C LEU A 470 -9.19 20.44 -40.41
N THR A 471 -8.29 21.42 -40.49
CA THR A 471 -8.61 22.73 -41.10
C THR A 471 -9.00 22.58 -42.57
N LYS A 472 -8.30 21.73 -43.33
CA LYS A 472 -8.61 21.45 -44.74
C LYS A 472 -9.98 20.76 -44.91
N GLU A 473 -10.35 19.90 -43.97
CA GLU A 473 -11.66 19.22 -43.93
C GLU A 473 -12.79 20.12 -43.38
N GLY A 474 -12.51 21.38 -43.05
CA GLY A 474 -13.50 22.31 -42.50
C GLY A 474 -13.96 21.95 -41.08
N LYS A 475 -13.14 21.20 -40.33
CA LYS A 475 -13.41 20.79 -38.95
C LYS A 475 -12.62 21.66 -37.95
N PRO A 476 -13.08 21.81 -36.70
CA PRO A 476 -12.26 22.38 -35.64
C PRO A 476 -10.91 21.64 -35.52
N PRO A 477 -9.80 22.32 -35.22
CA PRO A 477 -8.47 21.72 -35.12
C PRO A 477 -8.30 21.00 -33.77
N VAL A 478 -9.23 20.09 -33.46
CA VAL A 478 -9.18 19.25 -32.26
C VAL A 478 -9.55 17.81 -32.60
N THR A 479 -8.97 16.87 -31.86
CA THR A 479 -9.14 15.43 -32.05
C THR A 479 -10.13 14.82 -31.07
N TYR A 480 -10.61 15.57 -30.07
CA TYR A 480 -11.69 15.13 -29.19
C TYR A 480 -12.95 16.01 -29.32
N PRO A 481 -14.15 15.41 -29.47
CA PRO A 481 -14.41 14.00 -29.80
C PRO A 481 -13.76 13.59 -31.14
N TRP A 482 -13.48 12.28 -31.32
CA TRP A 482 -12.76 11.77 -32.49
C TRP A 482 -13.34 12.30 -33.81
N PRO A 483 -12.58 13.09 -34.60
CA PRO A 483 -13.16 13.91 -35.67
C PRO A 483 -13.38 13.11 -36.96
N ILE A 484 -12.92 11.87 -37.01
CA ILE A 484 -13.06 10.97 -38.17
C ILE A 484 -14.29 10.10 -37.95
N SER A 485 -15.22 10.10 -38.92
CA SER A 485 -16.43 9.27 -38.83
C SER A 485 -16.06 7.80 -38.73
N SER A 486 -16.86 6.99 -38.02
CA SER A 486 -16.59 5.57 -37.80
C SER A 486 -16.39 4.73 -39.08
N SER A 487 -16.96 5.13 -40.22
CA SER A 487 -16.75 4.47 -41.53
C SER A 487 -15.40 4.79 -42.19
N GLN A 488 -14.69 5.81 -41.72
CA GLN A 488 -13.39 6.28 -42.22
C GLN A 488 -12.30 6.16 -41.15
N ALA A 489 -12.67 5.88 -39.90
CA ALA A 489 -11.74 5.71 -38.80
C ALA A 489 -10.82 4.52 -39.12
N PRO A 490 -9.49 4.66 -38.90
CA PRO A 490 -8.59 3.53 -38.95
C PRO A 490 -9.10 2.41 -38.05
N THR A 491 -8.94 1.16 -38.48
CA THR A 491 -9.29 -0.03 -37.67
C THR A 491 -8.10 -0.95 -37.44
N THR A 492 -6.95 -0.63 -38.04
CA THR A 492 -5.67 -1.36 -37.93
C THR A 492 -4.52 -0.36 -37.88
N LEU A 493 -3.36 -0.79 -37.36
CA LEU A 493 -2.13 0.02 -37.37
C LEU A 493 -1.76 0.49 -38.78
N SER A 494 -1.75 -0.40 -39.77
CA SER A 494 -1.41 -0.03 -41.15
C SER A 494 -2.40 0.96 -41.76
N ALA A 495 -3.68 0.89 -41.39
CA ALA A 495 -4.68 1.87 -41.79
C ALA A 495 -4.45 3.23 -41.11
N PHE A 496 -4.02 3.22 -39.84
CA PHE A 496 -3.64 4.43 -39.12
C PHE A 496 -2.41 5.09 -39.73
N ASP A 497 -1.35 4.33 -40.02
CA ASP A 497 -0.14 4.80 -40.70
C ASP A 497 -0.45 5.42 -42.07
N SER A 498 -1.33 4.74 -42.82
CA SER A 498 -1.81 5.24 -44.12
C SER A 498 -2.58 6.55 -43.97
N PHE A 499 -3.43 6.65 -42.94
CA PHE A 499 -4.19 7.85 -42.62
C PHE A 499 -3.27 9.02 -42.25
N ILE A 500 -2.33 8.83 -41.34
CA ILE A 500 -1.35 9.84 -40.92
C ILE A 500 -0.51 10.32 -42.10
N SER A 501 -0.04 9.39 -42.93
CA SER A 501 0.71 9.71 -44.14
C SER A 501 -0.11 10.54 -45.13
N ALA A 502 -1.38 10.16 -45.35
CA ALA A 502 -2.30 10.89 -46.22
C ALA A 502 -2.70 12.27 -45.67
N ALA A 503 -2.79 12.39 -44.34
CA ALA A 503 -3.03 13.64 -43.63
C ALA A 503 -1.83 14.58 -43.64
N ALA A 504 -0.64 14.08 -44.01
CA ALA A 504 0.65 14.78 -43.91
C ALA A 504 0.87 15.36 -42.50
N ALA A 505 0.48 14.59 -41.48
CA ALA A 505 0.56 15.02 -40.09
C ALA A 505 2.01 15.06 -39.61
N ALA A 506 2.39 16.15 -38.95
CA ALA A 506 3.72 16.28 -38.38
C ALA A 506 3.80 15.51 -37.05
N GLN A 507 4.93 14.86 -36.78
CA GLN A 507 5.22 14.30 -35.47
C GLN A 507 5.63 15.41 -34.50
N LEU A 508 5.04 15.42 -33.31
CA LEU A 508 5.36 16.35 -32.23
C LEU A 508 5.64 15.57 -30.93
N PRO A 509 6.64 16.00 -30.14
CA PRO A 509 6.88 15.43 -28.83
C PRO A 509 5.75 15.84 -27.87
N VAL A 510 5.33 14.90 -27.02
CA VAL A 510 4.41 15.12 -25.91
C VAL A 510 5.19 14.90 -24.62
N PRO A 511 5.24 15.86 -23.68
CA PRO A 511 5.87 15.60 -22.39
C PRO A 511 5.21 14.41 -21.67
N PRO A 512 5.96 13.46 -21.10
CA PRO A 512 5.39 12.41 -20.26
C PRO A 512 4.85 12.98 -18.95
N CYS A 513 3.83 12.35 -18.37
CA CYS A 513 3.14 12.82 -17.15
C CYS A 513 4.09 13.24 -16.01
N LEU A 514 5.10 12.42 -15.66
CA LEU A 514 6.07 12.78 -14.61
C LEU A 514 6.91 14.02 -14.97
N THR A 515 7.18 14.22 -16.26
CA THR A 515 7.90 15.41 -16.76
C THR A 515 7.06 16.66 -16.58
N GLU A 516 5.76 16.59 -16.92
CA GLU A 516 4.81 17.71 -16.75
C GLU A 516 4.68 18.08 -15.27
N LEU A 517 4.46 17.08 -14.39
CA LEU A 517 4.41 17.26 -12.94
C LEU A 517 5.68 17.95 -12.40
N SER A 518 6.83 17.62 -12.97
CA SER A 518 8.09 18.22 -12.56
C SER A 518 8.30 19.63 -13.11
N GLN A 519 7.89 19.90 -14.34
CA GLN A 519 7.95 21.23 -14.96
C GLN A 519 7.07 22.24 -14.22
N ASP A 520 5.94 21.79 -13.68
CA ASP A 520 5.04 22.60 -12.85
C ASP A 520 5.49 22.68 -11.37
N GLY A 521 6.64 22.09 -11.03
CA GLY A 521 7.25 22.19 -9.71
C GLY A 521 6.54 21.39 -8.61
N LEU A 522 5.65 20.47 -8.97
CA LEU A 522 4.92 19.65 -8.00
C LEU A 522 5.80 18.57 -7.38
N LEU A 523 6.67 17.95 -8.19
CA LEU A 523 7.54 16.86 -7.77
C LEU A 523 8.91 16.96 -8.48
N PRO A 524 10.00 16.56 -7.83
CA PRO A 524 11.26 16.33 -8.54
C PRO A 524 11.09 15.29 -9.67
N ASN A 525 11.84 15.42 -10.76
CA ASN A 525 11.81 14.46 -11.87
C ASN A 525 12.55 13.16 -11.51
N LYS A 526 11.98 12.39 -10.59
CA LYS A 526 12.51 11.10 -10.14
C LYS A 526 11.40 10.26 -9.53
N PHE A 527 11.60 8.95 -9.50
CA PHE A 527 10.70 8.03 -8.80
C PHE A 527 11.43 6.76 -8.40
N ALA A 528 10.80 5.93 -7.57
CA ALA A 528 11.37 4.67 -7.13
C ALA A 528 10.36 3.53 -7.07
N LEU A 529 10.83 2.31 -7.31
CA LEU A 529 10.04 1.08 -7.27
C LEU A 529 10.55 0.13 -6.18
N TYR A 530 9.63 -0.32 -5.32
CA TYR A 530 9.84 -1.39 -4.36
C TYR A 530 8.80 -2.52 -4.59
N VAL A 531 9.17 -3.51 -5.40
CA VAL A 531 8.29 -4.65 -5.76
C VAL A 531 8.83 -5.99 -5.26
N TYR A 532 7.96 -6.95 -4.98
CA TYR A 532 8.35 -8.22 -4.35
C TYR A 532 8.37 -9.41 -5.32
N ARG A 533 7.55 -9.36 -6.38
CA ARG A 533 7.37 -10.47 -7.32
C ARG A 533 7.18 -9.98 -8.74
N ALA A 534 7.55 -10.79 -9.73
CA ALA A 534 7.29 -10.46 -11.13
C ALA A 534 5.96 -11.02 -11.63
N LEU A 535 5.51 -12.12 -11.02
CA LEU A 535 4.24 -12.76 -11.32
C LEU A 535 3.37 -12.81 -10.05
N GLU A 536 2.06 -12.69 -10.25
CA GLU A 536 1.06 -12.86 -9.21
C GLU A 536 1.24 -14.22 -8.50
N ASN A 537 1.19 -14.17 -7.18
CA ASN A 537 1.26 -15.31 -6.31
C ASN A 537 -0.14 -15.92 -6.14
N LEU A 538 -0.31 -17.14 -6.64
CA LEU A 538 -1.54 -17.91 -6.60
C LEU A 538 -1.56 -18.95 -5.47
N ARG A 539 -0.65 -18.84 -4.49
CA ARG A 539 -0.61 -19.74 -3.32
C ARG A 539 -1.92 -19.73 -2.54
N THR A 540 -2.63 -18.61 -2.53
CA THR A 540 -3.96 -18.48 -1.93
C THR A 540 -5.03 -18.44 -3.02
N SER A 541 -6.27 -18.84 -2.69
CA SER A 541 -7.42 -18.72 -3.60
C SER A 541 -7.89 -17.28 -3.81
N THR A 542 -7.24 -16.30 -3.18
CA THR A 542 -7.59 -14.88 -3.25
C THR A 542 -6.29 -14.07 -3.31
N PRO A 543 -5.64 -13.99 -4.49
CA PRO A 543 -4.32 -13.37 -4.63
C PRO A 543 -4.22 -11.93 -4.11
N ALA A 544 -5.33 -11.18 -4.14
CA ALA A 544 -5.44 -9.83 -3.56
C ALA A 544 -5.23 -9.76 -2.03
N THR A 545 -5.17 -10.88 -1.31
CA THR A 545 -4.83 -10.89 0.12
C THR A 545 -3.37 -11.23 0.40
N ASP A 546 -2.60 -11.61 -0.62
CA ASP A 546 -1.17 -11.92 -0.45
C ASP A 546 -0.35 -10.63 -0.58
N ALA A 547 0.28 -10.21 0.51
CA ALA A 547 1.09 -8.99 0.56
C ALA A 547 2.26 -9.00 -0.45
N SER A 548 2.73 -10.17 -0.90
CA SER A 548 3.80 -10.27 -1.90
C SER A 548 3.37 -9.85 -3.32
N ASN A 549 2.07 -9.70 -3.55
CA ASN A 549 1.51 -9.18 -4.80
C ASN A 549 1.46 -7.65 -4.86
N TYR A 550 1.77 -6.99 -3.74
CA TYR A 550 1.81 -5.53 -3.64
C TYR A 550 3.24 -5.01 -3.75
N GLY A 551 3.37 -3.70 -3.91
CA GLY A 551 4.63 -2.98 -3.96
C GLY A 551 4.41 -1.48 -3.77
N THR A 552 5.46 -0.69 -3.89
CA THR A 552 5.39 0.77 -3.75
C THR A 552 6.05 1.47 -4.92
N LEU A 553 5.33 2.43 -5.51
CA LEU A 553 5.88 3.48 -6.37
C LEU A 553 6.04 4.75 -5.53
N VAL A 554 7.25 5.30 -5.44
CA VAL A 554 7.48 6.61 -4.81
C VAL A 554 7.67 7.64 -5.91
N LEU A 555 6.80 8.65 -6.01
CA LEU A 555 6.90 9.73 -6.99
C LEU A 555 7.65 10.93 -6.40
N GLY A 556 8.57 11.55 -7.15
CA GLY A 556 9.33 12.71 -6.69
C GLY A 556 10.43 12.42 -5.66
N GLY A 557 10.72 11.14 -5.42
CA GLY A 557 11.45 10.69 -4.23
C GLY A 557 12.19 9.37 -4.38
N GLY A 558 12.78 8.95 -3.27
CA GLY A 558 13.15 7.56 -3.05
C GLY A 558 14.28 7.33 -2.05
N GLU A 559 15.29 8.19 -2.03
CA GLU A 559 16.53 7.94 -1.29
C GLU A 559 16.34 7.82 0.23
N ASP A 560 15.25 8.37 0.77
CA ASP A 560 14.94 8.36 2.20
C ASP A 560 13.90 7.28 2.59
N PHE A 561 13.39 6.53 1.61
CA PHE A 561 12.46 5.42 1.80
C PHE A 561 13.22 4.10 1.86
N PHE A 562 12.78 3.21 2.75
CA PHE A 562 13.33 1.85 2.91
C PHE A 562 14.84 1.77 3.23
N VAL A 563 15.51 2.89 3.57
CA VAL A 563 16.97 2.95 3.80
C VAL A 563 17.51 2.00 4.86
N ASN A 564 16.67 1.64 5.84
CA ASN A 564 17.02 0.69 6.89
C ASN A 564 16.70 -0.76 6.52
N GLU A 565 16.04 -0.97 5.38
CA GLU A 565 15.56 -2.26 4.89
C GLU A 565 16.42 -2.78 3.73
N VAL A 566 17.19 -1.91 3.06
CA VAL A 566 17.99 -2.26 1.87
C VAL A 566 19.48 -1.99 2.06
N GLY A 567 20.30 -2.62 1.20
CA GLY A 567 21.73 -2.38 1.13
C GLY A 567 22.10 -0.99 0.56
N PRO A 568 23.39 -0.67 0.47
CA PRO A 568 23.85 0.58 -0.11
C PRO A 568 23.47 0.69 -1.59
N PHE A 569 23.20 1.91 -2.05
CA PHE A 569 22.92 2.18 -3.46
C PHE A 569 24.15 2.03 -4.34
N GLN A 570 24.00 1.26 -5.42
CA GLN A 570 24.90 1.17 -6.55
C GLN A 570 24.27 1.90 -7.75
N THR A 571 25.04 2.71 -8.48
CA THR A 571 24.47 3.63 -9.47
C THR A 571 24.93 3.30 -10.89
N ALA A 572 23.99 3.04 -11.79
CA ALA A 572 24.21 2.90 -13.22
C ALA A 572 23.87 4.21 -13.94
N GLN A 573 24.71 4.60 -14.91
CA GLN A 573 24.46 5.77 -15.74
C GLN A 573 23.41 5.46 -16.81
N VAL A 574 22.43 6.34 -16.97
CA VAL A 574 21.56 6.31 -18.14
C VAL A 574 22.31 6.93 -19.32
N VAL A 575 22.37 6.23 -20.45
CA VAL A 575 23.21 6.61 -21.60
C VAL A 575 22.45 7.28 -22.74
N GLN A 576 21.12 7.35 -22.68
CA GLN A 576 20.27 7.97 -23.70
C GLN A 576 18.92 8.45 -23.11
N ASP A 577 18.28 9.41 -23.76
CA ASP A 577 16.99 10.04 -23.42
C ASP A 577 15.77 9.42 -24.09
N SER A 578 15.78 8.10 -24.32
CA SER A 578 14.62 7.35 -24.85
C SER A 578 14.05 6.40 -23.81
N PHE A 579 14.78 5.33 -23.51
CA PHE A 579 14.50 4.41 -22.40
C PHE A 579 15.51 4.63 -21.27
N TYR A 580 15.35 3.93 -20.16
CA TYR A 580 16.40 3.78 -19.14
C TYR A 580 17.51 2.83 -19.61
N PHE A 581 18.20 3.23 -20.68
CA PHE A 581 19.30 2.48 -21.27
C PHE A 581 20.54 2.54 -20.37
N VAL A 582 21.12 1.37 -20.11
CA VAL A 582 22.33 1.18 -19.31
C VAL A 582 23.29 0.23 -20.02
N ASN A 583 24.58 0.33 -19.72
CA ASN A 583 25.58 -0.56 -20.32
C ASN A 583 25.81 -1.78 -19.41
N LEU A 584 25.10 -2.87 -19.70
CA LEU A 584 25.36 -4.20 -19.17
C LEU A 584 26.56 -4.83 -19.90
N LEU A 585 27.62 -5.16 -19.15
CA LEU A 585 28.88 -5.63 -19.69
C LEU A 585 28.95 -7.15 -19.77
N SER A 586 28.46 -7.84 -18.74
CA SER A 586 28.45 -9.30 -18.67
C SER A 586 27.38 -9.83 -17.72
N VAL A 587 27.00 -11.10 -17.91
CA VAL A 587 26.25 -11.90 -16.93
C VAL A 587 27.10 -13.11 -16.54
N GLN A 588 27.11 -13.47 -15.27
CA GLN A 588 27.85 -14.61 -14.74
C GLN A 588 26.89 -15.57 -14.02
N VAL A 589 26.98 -16.87 -14.31
CA VAL A 589 26.23 -17.92 -13.59
C VAL A 589 27.12 -18.48 -12.49
N GLY A 590 26.75 -18.28 -11.22
CA GLY A 590 27.51 -18.81 -10.09
C GLY A 590 28.96 -18.35 -10.11
N ASN A 591 29.89 -19.31 -10.21
CA ASN A 591 31.33 -19.04 -10.28
C ASN A 591 31.91 -19.27 -11.68
N ASN A 592 31.08 -19.48 -12.70
CA ASN A 592 31.54 -19.69 -14.08
C ASN A 592 32.20 -18.43 -14.67
N PRO A 593 32.94 -18.55 -15.78
CA PRO A 593 33.42 -17.38 -16.51
C PRO A 593 32.27 -16.44 -16.92
N PRO A 594 32.40 -15.11 -16.75
CA PRO A 594 31.40 -14.15 -17.20
C PRO A 594 31.15 -14.22 -18.71
N ILE A 595 29.88 -14.18 -19.09
CA ILE A 595 29.40 -14.15 -20.47
C ILE A 595 29.27 -12.68 -20.90
N PRO A 596 30.07 -12.18 -21.86
CA PRO A 596 30.03 -10.78 -22.27
C PRO A 596 28.76 -10.48 -23.09
N PHE A 597 28.23 -9.27 -22.96
CA PHE A 597 27.16 -8.79 -23.82
C PHE A 597 27.72 -8.18 -25.10
N PRO A 598 27.13 -8.49 -26.28
CA PRO A 598 27.48 -7.81 -27.51
C PRO A 598 27.06 -6.33 -27.43
N LEU A 599 27.91 -5.42 -27.93
CA LEU A 599 27.47 -4.05 -28.17
C LEU A 599 26.45 -4.07 -29.30
N PHE A 600 25.24 -3.59 -29.01
CA PHE A 600 24.24 -3.31 -30.03
C PHE A 600 24.52 -1.94 -30.63
N SER A 601 24.54 -1.79 -31.96
CA SER A 601 24.55 -0.49 -32.64
C SER A 601 23.29 -0.35 -33.47
N SER A 602 22.42 0.61 -33.16
CA SER A 602 21.35 1.00 -34.07
C SER A 602 21.92 1.80 -35.25
N GLU A 603 21.17 1.90 -36.36
CA GLU A 603 21.54 2.70 -37.55
C GLU A 603 21.83 4.19 -37.23
N ASN A 604 21.54 4.65 -36.00
CA ASN A 604 21.72 6.02 -35.51
C ASN A 604 22.93 6.22 -34.56
N ASN A 605 23.98 5.38 -34.64
CA ASN A 605 25.26 5.56 -33.90
C ASN A 605 25.18 5.54 -32.35
N GLN A 606 24.20 4.85 -31.76
CA GLN A 606 24.11 4.69 -30.30
C GLN A 606 24.21 3.23 -29.89
N THR A 607 25.01 2.97 -28.85
CA THR A 607 25.27 1.63 -28.32
C THR A 607 24.91 1.52 -26.84
N SER A 608 23.76 0.90 -26.55
CA SER A 608 23.42 0.39 -25.22
C SER A 608 23.26 -1.13 -25.30
N THR A 609 23.52 -1.84 -24.22
CA THR A 609 23.40 -3.30 -24.17
C THR A 609 22.22 -3.76 -23.32
N ALA A 610 21.61 -2.88 -22.53
CA ALA A 610 20.44 -3.22 -21.73
C ALA A 610 19.52 -2.02 -21.47
N LEU A 611 18.25 -2.29 -21.19
CA LEU A 611 17.26 -1.34 -20.69
C LEU A 611 16.61 -1.85 -19.39
N ILE A 612 16.22 -0.93 -18.51
CA ILE A 612 15.51 -1.21 -17.26
C ILE A 612 14.01 -0.96 -17.45
N ASP A 613 13.18 -2.00 -17.33
CA ASP A 613 11.78 -1.94 -17.77
C ASP A 613 10.80 -2.71 -16.85
N SER A 614 10.00 -1.98 -16.09
CA SER A 614 8.95 -2.56 -15.25
C SER A 614 7.71 -3.04 -16.02
N GLY A 615 7.54 -2.68 -17.29
CA GLY A 615 6.49 -3.21 -18.18
C GLY A 615 6.78 -4.62 -18.67
N THR A 616 8.04 -5.07 -18.62
CA THR A 616 8.45 -6.43 -18.96
C THR A 616 8.59 -7.28 -17.68
N SER A 617 7.90 -8.42 -17.62
CA SER A 617 7.94 -9.30 -16.44
C SER A 617 9.28 -10.04 -16.26
N GLY A 618 9.88 -10.48 -17.36
CA GLY A 618 11.06 -11.33 -17.39
C GLY A 618 12.41 -10.60 -17.40
N ILE A 619 13.47 -11.39 -17.39
CA ILE A 619 14.83 -10.98 -17.76
C ILE A 619 15.06 -11.47 -19.18
N VAL A 620 15.08 -10.55 -20.13
CA VAL A 620 15.18 -10.88 -21.55
C VAL A 620 16.62 -10.68 -22.02
N LEU A 621 17.22 -11.69 -22.62
CA LEU A 621 18.63 -11.72 -22.97
C LEU A 621 18.82 -11.96 -24.48
N PRO A 622 19.89 -11.43 -25.11
CA PRO A 622 20.32 -11.85 -26.44
C PRO A 622 20.34 -13.37 -26.58
N ALA A 623 19.86 -13.92 -27.70
CA ALA A 623 19.66 -15.36 -27.85
C ALA A 623 20.93 -16.19 -27.55
N THR A 624 22.10 -15.70 -27.95
CA THR A 624 23.39 -16.34 -27.66
C THR A 624 23.72 -16.34 -26.16
N VAL A 625 23.54 -15.19 -25.50
CA VAL A 625 23.76 -15.04 -24.05
C VAL A 625 22.78 -15.91 -23.26
N PHE A 626 21.50 -15.88 -23.63
CA PHE A 626 20.46 -16.72 -23.03
C PHE A 626 20.81 -18.20 -23.10
N THR A 627 21.22 -18.67 -24.28
CA THR A 627 21.60 -20.07 -24.51
C THR A 627 22.78 -20.46 -23.62
N GLU A 628 23.79 -19.59 -23.53
CA GLU A 628 24.96 -19.86 -22.69
C GLU A 628 24.63 -19.84 -21.19
N VAL A 629 23.77 -18.92 -20.73
CA VAL A 629 23.26 -18.91 -19.35
C VAL A 629 22.54 -20.22 -19.02
N LEU A 630 21.66 -20.70 -19.91
CA LEU A 630 20.97 -21.98 -19.70
C LEU A 630 21.92 -23.17 -19.70
N ASN A 631 22.92 -23.20 -20.58
CA ASN A 631 23.93 -24.25 -20.60
C ASN A 631 24.71 -24.31 -19.29
N GLN A 632 25.11 -23.15 -18.76
CA GLN A 632 25.82 -23.06 -17.48
C GLN A 632 24.93 -23.46 -16.30
N LEU A 633 23.66 -23.04 -16.26
CA LEU A 633 22.70 -23.49 -15.25
C LEU A 633 22.50 -25.01 -15.29
N GLN A 634 22.35 -25.59 -16.48
CA GLN A 634 22.20 -27.04 -16.65
C GLN A 634 23.45 -27.81 -16.19
N ALA A 635 24.64 -27.23 -16.33
CA ALA A 635 25.88 -27.83 -15.88
C ALA A 635 26.07 -27.76 -14.36
N GLU A 636 25.60 -26.69 -13.71
CA GLU A 636 25.75 -26.49 -12.26
C GLU A 636 24.66 -27.17 -11.43
N VAL A 637 23.42 -27.22 -11.91
CA VAL A 637 22.27 -27.71 -11.12
C VAL A 637 22.13 -29.23 -11.26
N PRO A 638 22.20 -30.00 -10.15
CA PRO A 638 21.98 -31.44 -10.17
C PRO A 638 20.58 -31.80 -10.68
N ASN A 639 20.47 -32.82 -11.54
CA ASN A 639 19.20 -33.31 -12.09
C ASN A 639 18.35 -32.23 -12.80
N TYR A 640 18.98 -31.20 -13.37
CA TYR A 640 18.28 -30.09 -14.04
C TYR A 640 17.18 -30.55 -15.00
N SER A 641 17.45 -31.54 -15.87
CA SER A 641 16.49 -32.05 -16.85
C SER A 641 15.31 -32.82 -16.26
N GLU A 642 15.40 -33.24 -14.99
CA GLU A 642 14.29 -33.88 -14.26
C GLU A 642 13.41 -32.84 -13.55
N ILE A 643 13.99 -31.69 -13.21
CA ILE A 643 13.32 -30.61 -12.46
C ILE A 643 12.64 -29.62 -13.41
N VAL A 644 13.33 -29.25 -14.49
CA VAL A 644 12.95 -28.16 -15.39
C VAL A 644 12.35 -28.70 -16.67
N SER A 645 11.12 -28.27 -16.98
CA SER A 645 10.46 -28.59 -18.24
C SER A 645 11.06 -27.79 -19.41
N PRO A 646 10.80 -28.20 -20.66
CA PRO A 646 11.18 -27.42 -21.85
C PRO A 646 10.58 -26.00 -21.89
N MET A 647 9.50 -25.74 -21.16
CA MET A 647 8.87 -24.41 -21.02
C MET A 647 9.47 -23.60 -19.87
N LEU A 648 10.60 -24.06 -19.31
CA LEU A 648 11.26 -23.50 -18.14
C LEU A 648 10.33 -23.37 -16.92
N GLN A 649 9.55 -24.42 -16.68
CA GLN A 649 8.70 -24.57 -15.50
C GLN A 649 9.20 -25.70 -14.62
N ALA A 650 8.98 -25.59 -13.31
CA ALA A 650 9.27 -26.64 -12.35
C ALA A 650 8.18 -26.71 -11.28
N TYR A 651 7.87 -27.89 -10.75
CA TYR A 651 7.01 -27.96 -9.57
C TYR A 651 7.77 -27.45 -8.34
N ASN A 652 7.14 -26.62 -7.51
CA ASN A 652 7.77 -25.99 -6.34
C ASN A 652 8.47 -27.01 -5.43
N LYS A 653 7.86 -28.19 -5.24
CA LYS A 653 8.42 -29.28 -4.41
C LYS A 653 9.76 -29.86 -4.89
N TYR A 654 10.16 -29.58 -6.13
CA TYR A 654 11.42 -30.04 -6.72
C TYR A 654 12.46 -28.92 -6.84
N LEU A 655 12.11 -27.67 -6.51
CA LEU A 655 13.05 -26.56 -6.50
C LEU A 655 13.64 -26.37 -5.10
N ASP A 656 14.91 -26.75 -4.96
CA ASP A 656 15.74 -26.38 -3.81
C ASP A 656 16.66 -25.23 -4.20
N PHE A 657 16.28 -24.00 -3.86
CA PHE A 657 17.03 -22.79 -4.24
C PHE A 657 18.49 -22.77 -3.77
N SER A 658 18.88 -23.59 -2.77
CA SER A 658 20.28 -23.70 -2.36
C SER A 658 21.18 -24.36 -3.41
N GLN A 659 20.58 -25.09 -4.36
CA GLN A 659 21.27 -25.76 -5.47
C GLN A 659 21.35 -24.88 -6.72
N TRP A 660 20.66 -23.74 -6.74
CA TRP A 660 20.60 -22.83 -7.86
C TRP A 660 21.57 -21.66 -7.67
N PRO A 661 22.42 -21.37 -8.64
CA PRO A 661 23.43 -20.32 -8.50
C PRO A 661 22.83 -18.92 -8.69
N PRO A 662 23.35 -17.88 -8.01
CA PRO A 662 23.00 -16.51 -8.37
C PRO A 662 23.50 -16.17 -9.78
N LEU A 663 22.78 -15.27 -10.45
CA LEU A 663 23.21 -14.63 -11.69
C LEU A 663 23.78 -13.25 -11.35
N THR A 664 25.04 -12.98 -11.69
CA THR A 664 25.66 -11.67 -11.44
C THR A 664 25.66 -10.85 -12.72
N PHE A 665 24.96 -9.72 -12.72
CA PHE A 665 24.91 -8.75 -13.80
C PHE A 665 25.91 -7.63 -13.52
N VAL A 666 26.87 -7.42 -14.44
CA VAL A 666 27.90 -6.38 -14.29
C VAL A 666 27.57 -5.22 -15.19
N LEU A 667 27.34 -4.03 -14.62
CA LEU A 667 26.98 -2.83 -15.36
C LEU A 667 28.09 -1.77 -15.25
N ALA A 668 28.20 -0.91 -16.25
CA ALA A 668 29.03 0.29 -16.16
C ALA A 668 28.41 1.33 -15.21
N ALA A 669 29.21 1.85 -14.30
CA ALA A 669 28.84 2.93 -13.39
C ALA A 669 29.04 4.31 -14.02
N SER A 670 28.48 5.34 -13.40
CA SER A 670 28.60 6.74 -13.85
C SER A 670 29.99 7.35 -13.71
N ASP A 671 30.82 6.82 -12.81
CA ASP A 671 32.21 7.23 -12.60
C ASP A 671 33.23 6.45 -13.46
N GLY A 672 32.74 5.60 -14.37
CA GLY A 672 33.57 4.72 -15.20
C GLY A 672 34.01 3.42 -14.53
N SER A 673 33.61 3.18 -13.27
CA SER A 673 33.78 1.89 -12.60
C SER A 673 32.71 0.88 -13.04
N GLN A 674 32.65 -0.28 -12.39
CA GLN A 674 31.65 -1.31 -12.62
C GLN A 674 30.88 -1.56 -11.33
N ILE A 675 29.57 -1.81 -11.46
CA ILE A 675 28.73 -2.30 -10.37
C ILE A 675 28.33 -3.75 -10.65
N SER A 676 28.22 -4.54 -9.59
CA SER A 676 27.81 -5.95 -9.67
C SER A 676 26.49 -6.13 -8.94
N LEU A 677 25.49 -6.60 -9.68
CA LEU A 677 24.12 -6.77 -9.22
C LEU A 677 23.77 -8.26 -9.28
N ASN A 678 23.53 -8.87 -8.12
CA ASN A 678 23.12 -10.27 -8.01
C ASN A 678 21.61 -10.44 -8.23
N CYS A 679 21.23 -11.38 -9.07
CA CYS A 679 19.88 -11.91 -9.20
C CYS A 679 19.87 -13.35 -8.67
N TYR A 680 19.26 -13.54 -7.50
CA TYR A 680 19.18 -14.80 -6.78
C TYR A 680 18.04 -15.69 -7.28
N PRO A 681 18.08 -17.00 -7.01
CA PRO A 681 17.09 -17.95 -7.52
C PRO A 681 15.63 -17.56 -7.31
N PRO A 682 15.16 -17.07 -6.15
CA PRO A 682 13.76 -16.68 -5.97
C PRO A 682 13.30 -15.51 -6.85
N GLN A 683 14.23 -14.77 -7.47
CA GLN A 683 13.92 -13.63 -8.33
C GLN A 683 13.70 -14.10 -9.77
N TYR A 684 14.56 -14.97 -10.29
CA TYR A 684 14.37 -15.55 -11.61
C TYR A 684 13.54 -16.85 -11.63
N TRP A 685 13.16 -17.40 -10.47
CA TRP A 685 12.14 -18.45 -10.31
C TRP A 685 10.96 -17.96 -9.48
N GLN A 686 9.82 -17.71 -10.12
CA GLN A 686 8.61 -17.23 -9.46
C GLN A 686 7.72 -18.40 -9.06
N THR A 687 7.74 -18.80 -7.78
CA THR A 687 6.97 -19.94 -7.23
C THR A 687 5.49 -19.62 -7.06
N ASP A 688 4.62 -20.61 -7.20
CA ASP A 688 3.16 -20.40 -7.12
C ASP A 688 2.68 -19.36 -8.15
N ALA A 689 3.32 -19.35 -9.31
CA ALA A 689 2.81 -18.69 -10.51
C ALA A 689 1.63 -19.50 -11.08
N GLU A 690 1.13 -19.16 -12.26
CA GLU A 690 0.07 -19.95 -12.90
C GLU A 690 0.58 -21.29 -13.47
N PRO A 691 0.06 -22.45 -13.03
CA PRO A 691 -0.89 -22.71 -11.93
C PRO A 691 -0.21 -22.91 -10.55
N GLN A 692 -0.97 -22.74 -9.46
CA GLN A 692 -0.51 -22.93 -8.07
C GLN A 692 0.36 -24.20 -7.89
N GLY A 693 1.46 -24.09 -7.13
CA GLY A 693 2.41 -25.18 -6.92
C GLY A 693 3.45 -25.35 -8.03
N VAL A 694 3.40 -24.52 -9.08
CA VAL A 694 4.40 -24.44 -10.15
C VAL A 694 5.20 -23.15 -10.02
N ALA A 695 6.48 -23.23 -10.34
CA ALA A 695 7.37 -22.10 -10.49
C ALA A 695 7.68 -21.87 -11.98
N GLN A 696 7.68 -20.60 -12.37
CA GLN A 696 8.07 -20.16 -13.71
C GLN A 696 9.46 -19.54 -13.66
N CYS A 697 10.36 -19.99 -14.53
CA CYS A 697 11.62 -19.29 -14.76
C CYS A 697 11.36 -18.03 -15.59
N MET A 698 11.93 -16.92 -15.16
CA MET A 698 11.72 -15.59 -15.75
C MET A 698 12.81 -15.21 -16.76
N LEU A 699 13.74 -16.11 -17.09
CA LEU A 699 14.73 -15.90 -18.15
C LEU A 699 14.08 -16.14 -19.52
N GLN A 700 14.28 -15.21 -20.45
CA GLN A 700 13.69 -15.26 -21.79
C GLN A 700 14.72 -14.84 -22.86
N PRO A 701 14.66 -15.40 -24.08
CA PRO A 701 15.45 -14.89 -25.20
C PRO A 701 14.74 -13.73 -25.90
N VAL A 702 15.48 -12.72 -26.38
CA VAL A 702 15.01 -11.84 -27.46
C VAL A 702 15.04 -12.61 -28.79
N PRO A 703 14.21 -12.25 -29.79
CA PRO A 703 14.34 -12.78 -31.15
C PRO A 703 15.67 -12.34 -31.81
N GLY A 704 16.70 -13.20 -31.74
CA GLY A 704 18.04 -12.96 -32.29
C GLY A 704 19.01 -12.30 -31.29
N ASP A 705 20.06 -11.64 -31.79
CA ASP A 705 21.05 -10.90 -30.97
C ASP A 705 21.09 -9.40 -31.29
N ASN A 706 20.15 -8.92 -32.11
CA ASN A 706 20.11 -7.53 -32.58
C ASN A 706 19.21 -6.64 -31.70
N GLN A 707 19.08 -6.97 -30.41
CA GLN A 707 18.29 -6.20 -29.46
C GLN A 707 19.03 -6.11 -28.12
N PRO A 708 18.91 -4.99 -27.39
CA PRO A 708 19.43 -4.89 -26.03
C PRO A 708 18.72 -5.89 -25.12
N ALA A 709 19.41 -6.27 -24.03
CA ALA A 709 18.78 -7.01 -22.94
C ALA A 709 17.70 -6.17 -22.25
N ILE A 710 16.72 -6.83 -21.65
CA ILE A 710 15.70 -6.19 -20.82
C ILE A 710 15.83 -6.72 -19.40
N LEU A 711 16.22 -5.85 -18.46
CA LEU A 711 16.21 -6.15 -17.04
C LEU A 711 14.85 -5.77 -16.47
N GLY A 712 13.90 -6.70 -16.58
CA GLY A 712 12.51 -6.46 -16.21
C GLY A 712 12.16 -6.71 -14.75
N LEU A 713 10.87 -6.83 -14.42
CA LEU A 713 10.37 -6.97 -13.05
C LEU A 713 11.09 -8.07 -12.27
N ALA A 714 11.32 -9.24 -12.86
CA ALA A 714 12.04 -10.34 -12.20
C ALA A 714 13.41 -9.91 -11.66
N PHE A 715 14.16 -9.10 -12.42
CA PHE A 715 15.39 -8.49 -11.91
C PHE A 715 15.10 -7.45 -10.83
N LEU A 716 14.14 -6.55 -11.06
CA LEU A 716 13.77 -5.46 -10.14
C LEU A 716 13.23 -5.95 -8.78
N THR A 717 12.70 -7.18 -8.68
CA THR A 717 12.27 -7.75 -7.39
C THR A 717 13.40 -7.84 -6.39
N GLY A 718 14.65 -7.95 -6.85
CA GLY A 718 15.83 -8.00 -5.98
C GLY A 718 16.29 -6.65 -5.45
N TYR A 719 15.73 -5.54 -5.95
CA TYR A 719 16.25 -4.21 -5.69
C TYR A 719 15.16 -3.23 -5.31
N TYR A 720 15.48 -2.33 -4.38
CA TYR A 720 14.84 -1.03 -4.36
C TYR A 720 15.51 -0.16 -5.43
N THR A 721 14.73 0.26 -6.42
CA THR A 721 15.26 0.86 -7.65
C THR A 721 14.78 2.31 -7.77
N ILE A 722 15.70 3.26 -7.89
CA ILE A 722 15.40 4.69 -8.06
C ILE A 722 15.80 5.11 -9.48
N PHE A 723 14.86 5.72 -10.18
CA PHE A 723 15.05 6.33 -11.49
C PHE A 723 15.15 7.85 -11.28
N ASP A 724 16.38 8.36 -11.28
CA ASP A 724 16.66 9.76 -10.95
C ASP A 724 17.03 10.54 -12.22
N ARG A 725 16.04 11.23 -12.78
CA ARG A 725 16.18 12.11 -13.95
C ARG A 725 16.48 13.56 -13.54
N SER A 726 16.55 13.85 -12.24
CA SER A 726 16.76 15.21 -11.72
C SER A 726 18.23 15.63 -11.75
N ILE A 727 19.15 14.67 -11.88
CA ILE A 727 20.58 14.92 -12.02
C ILE A 727 20.97 15.23 -13.47
N SER A 728 22.18 15.76 -13.68
CA SER A 728 22.68 16.15 -15.01
C SER A 728 22.75 14.99 -16.01
N GLY A 729 22.67 15.32 -17.31
CA GLY A 729 22.73 14.33 -18.40
C GLY A 729 21.37 13.69 -18.63
N PHE A 730 21.36 12.37 -18.84
CA PHE A 730 20.12 11.60 -19.00
C PHE A 730 19.62 10.99 -17.69
N GLY A 731 20.21 11.31 -16.54
CA GLY A 731 19.85 10.70 -15.26
C GLY A 731 20.66 9.44 -14.92
N VAL A 732 20.28 8.79 -13.83
CA VAL A 732 20.85 7.52 -13.36
C VAL A 732 19.75 6.56 -12.89
N VAL A 733 20.10 5.28 -12.82
CA VAL A 733 19.32 4.27 -12.08
C VAL A 733 20.14 3.81 -10.88
N LYS A 734 19.57 3.92 -9.67
CA LYS A 734 20.19 3.50 -8.42
C LYS A 734 19.54 2.20 -7.96
N PHE A 735 20.37 1.22 -7.59
CA PHE A 735 19.94 -0.09 -7.13
C PHE A 735 20.43 -0.32 -5.71
N ALA A 736 19.52 -0.56 -4.77
CA ALA A 736 19.84 -1.01 -3.43
C ALA A 736 19.33 -2.44 -3.25
N GLN A 737 20.23 -3.37 -2.94
CA GLN A 737 19.90 -4.79 -2.79
C GLN A 737 18.92 -4.99 -1.64
N LYS A 738 17.80 -5.67 -1.90
CA LYS A 738 16.87 -6.09 -0.85
C LYS A 738 17.41 -7.31 -0.10
N PRO A 739 17.05 -7.48 1.18
CA PRO A 739 17.32 -8.71 1.92
C PRO A 739 16.69 -9.89 1.19
N LEU A 740 17.35 -11.04 1.22
CA LEU A 740 16.75 -12.29 0.76
C LEU A 740 15.59 -12.62 1.71
N MET A 741 14.37 -12.68 1.16
CA MET A 741 13.17 -13.11 1.88
C MET A 741 13.01 -14.62 1.89
#